data_AF-A0A972R4A5-F1
#
_entry.id   AF-A0A972R4A5-F1
#
_cell.length_a   1.000
_cell.length_b   1.000
_cell.length_c   1.000
_cell.angle_alpha   90.00
_cell.angle_beta   90.00
_cell.angle_gamma   90.00
#
_symmetry.space_group_name_H-M   'P 1'
#
loop_
_entity.id
_entity.type
_entity.pdbx_description
1 polymer ?
#
loop_
_entity_poly.entity_id
_entity_poly.type
_entity_poly.pdbx_seq_one_letter_code
_entity_poly.pdbx_strand_id
1 'polypeptide(L)'
;MSSNLVPCRVTDIFLTCNGGEMLVIHKRGGADAFRVNLSAAYIWQLCNGVRNIAEITAIVKETEETSDEAAEVEVSDTLCRLFSQGLLDFGTHMLKPFASISFSNYAGDLNDRHHFFINLLGQWFDLRAVEGIDGSDIYINFSDPELHVHTASLQIYVAKKGNAAVPAQGYDFVFTPERDDRISQERNLLLPKAAASGSLPILLSEDQEKLVNILGEIGGEGNLTPSSTIPDAKAEVTPTKKLTIGMATYDDYDGVYFSVQAIRMYHPEVTEETEILVIDNNPSGPCAEALRNLGANVSGYRYIAVDEIRGTAVRDFVFTKANTEYVMCIDSHVFIEPGAIRKLIDYFDEHPDTPDLLQGPLIYDDLKSISTHFEPAWRQGMFGFWSTDERGMDVLGEPFDIPMQGLGLAACRKQAWQGYNPRFSGFGGEEGYIHQKFRNAGARTLCLPFLRWMHRFSRPMGVHYPNKWEERIRNYLIGFEEVGLDIEQLRQHFCEVTSQKVVEEIVQQIKDEENDPFNFFDGIYCINLDREVGRWQKMEVRLKMLGIRDRVIRFSAIETPESHHIGCALSHRNIIENARKKGFQNVLVLEDDAMFHDETLKHLSNSLVELKHLDWNAFYLGGMKWGEINAEPYAKINGCRYLETPRRMTTTHAIAYNAGLMDIILEDLPDNIEAMKSWLKKHRAIDQYLTKLDKLVVMSPVVATQANIL
;
A
#
# COMPACT_ATOMS: atom_id res chain seq x y z
N MET A 1 8.28 44.31 -17.32
CA MET A 1 9.70 44.66 -17.09
C MET A 1 10.36 43.45 -16.47
N SER A 2 11.51 43.06 -17.00
CA SER A 2 12.30 41.91 -16.62
C SER A 2 12.84 42.00 -15.18
N SER A 3 12.63 40.95 -14.39
CA SER A 3 13.56 40.55 -13.34
C SER A 3 13.35 39.07 -13.03
N ASN A 4 14.42 38.29 -13.24
CA ASN A 4 14.56 36.91 -12.81
C ASN A 4 14.11 36.75 -11.35
N LEU A 5 13.04 35.99 -11.10
CA LEU A 5 12.78 35.44 -9.77
C LEU A 5 13.70 34.23 -9.61
N VAL A 6 14.90 34.48 -9.10
CA VAL A 6 15.70 33.44 -8.45
C VAL A 6 14.92 33.03 -7.20
N PRO A 7 14.69 31.73 -6.92
CA PRO A 7 14.13 31.32 -5.64
C PRO A 7 15.09 31.79 -4.55
N CYS A 8 14.64 32.74 -3.73
CA CYS A 8 15.41 33.24 -2.61
C CYS A 8 15.48 32.10 -1.59
N ARG A 9 16.58 31.33 -1.56
CA ARG A 9 16.86 30.38 -0.47
C ARG A 9 17.06 31.19 0.80
N VAL A 10 16.03 31.26 1.65
CA VAL A 10 16.12 31.93 2.95
C VAL A 10 16.59 30.92 4.00
N THR A 11 17.90 31.01 4.27
CA THR A 11 18.63 30.85 5.55
C THR A 11 17.87 30.36 6.79
N ASP A 12 18.47 29.39 7.48
CA ASP A 12 18.16 28.80 8.79
C ASP A 12 17.28 29.67 9.71
N ILE A 13 16.13 29.12 10.11
CA ILE A 13 15.18 29.71 11.06
C ILE A 13 15.44 29.10 12.45
N PHE A 14 15.60 29.93 13.47
CA PHE A 14 15.74 29.48 14.87
C PHE A 14 14.48 29.76 15.66
N LEU A 15 14.02 28.78 16.44
CA LEU A 15 12.90 28.92 17.35
C LEU A 15 13.43 28.95 18.79
N THR A 16 13.23 30.05 19.51
CA THR A 16 13.59 30.12 20.94
C THR A 16 12.36 30.39 21.80
N CYS A 17 12.24 29.69 22.92
CA CYS A 17 11.21 29.93 23.93
C CYS A 17 11.89 30.57 25.14
N ASN A 18 11.39 31.71 25.61
CA ASN A 18 12.04 32.43 26.72
C ASN A 18 11.01 32.78 27.81
N GLY A 19 11.24 32.29 29.03
CA GLY A 19 10.48 32.70 30.21
C GLY A 19 8.99 32.36 30.22
N GLY A 20 8.56 31.31 29.51
CA GLY A 20 7.17 30.84 29.51
C GLY A 20 6.24 31.56 28.53
N GLU A 21 6.73 32.49 27.72
CA GLU A 21 5.96 33.11 26.63
C GLU A 21 6.71 33.10 25.29
N MET A 22 6.03 32.53 24.28
CA MET A 22 6.26 32.60 22.82
C MET A 22 7.50 31.97 22.18
N LEU A 23 7.26 31.39 21.00
CA LEU A 23 8.25 31.08 19.98
C LEU A 23 8.79 32.38 19.37
N VAL A 24 10.12 32.55 19.44
CA VAL A 24 10.83 33.62 18.73
C VAL A 24 11.51 33.05 17.50
N ILE A 25 11.11 33.53 16.32
CA ILE A 25 11.68 33.14 15.03
C ILE A 25 12.83 34.10 14.71
N HIS A 26 14.05 33.57 14.50
CA HIS A 26 15.20 34.35 14.00
C HIS A 26 15.68 33.83 12.65
N LYS A 27 16.07 34.75 11.77
CA LYS A 27 16.79 34.43 10.53
C LYS A 27 18.30 34.52 10.77
N ARG A 28 19.07 33.47 10.44
CA ARG A 28 20.53 33.46 10.68
C ARG A 28 21.22 34.69 10.06
N GLY A 29 21.80 35.55 10.91
CA GLY A 29 22.52 36.75 10.49
C GLY A 29 21.69 38.03 10.36
N GLY A 30 20.39 38.01 10.67
CA GLY A 30 19.54 39.20 10.81
C GLY A 30 19.27 39.54 12.28
N ALA A 31 19.13 40.83 12.61
CA ALA A 31 18.81 41.30 13.97
C ALA A 31 17.32 41.16 14.33
N ASP A 32 16.49 40.69 13.39
CA ASP A 32 15.04 40.64 13.55
C ASP A 32 14.62 39.37 14.32
N ALA A 33 13.89 39.58 15.40
CA ALA A 33 13.34 38.57 16.30
C ALA A 33 11.81 38.67 16.25
N PHE A 34 11.12 37.65 15.75
CA PHE A 34 9.66 37.66 15.67
C PHE A 34 9.05 36.94 16.85
N ARG A 35 8.35 37.68 17.72
CA ARG A 35 7.46 37.07 18.70
C ARG A 35 6.17 36.67 18.00
N VAL A 36 5.96 35.38 17.84
CA VAL A 36 4.74 34.84 17.25
C VAL A 36 3.85 34.35 18.39
N ASN A 37 2.69 34.98 18.58
CA ASN A 37 1.69 34.47 19.53
C ASN A 37 1.14 33.14 19.02
N LEU A 38 0.46 32.37 19.88
CA LEU A 38 -0.09 31.06 19.48
C LEU A 38 -0.97 31.16 18.22
N SER A 39 -1.74 32.23 18.11
CA SER A 39 -2.63 32.55 16.98
C SER A 39 -1.86 32.62 15.66
N ALA A 40 -0.75 33.36 15.60
CA ALA A 40 0.03 33.48 14.39
C ALA A 40 0.84 32.21 14.05
N ALA A 41 1.24 31.42 15.04
CA ALA A 41 1.86 30.11 14.81
C ALA A 41 0.84 29.09 14.26
N TYR A 42 -0.39 29.15 14.75
CA TYR A 42 -1.51 28.31 14.32
C TYR A 42 -2.01 28.69 12.92
N ILE A 43 -2.10 29.99 12.60
CA ILE A 43 -2.44 30.49 11.25
C ILE A 43 -1.35 30.10 10.24
N TRP A 44 -0.06 30.23 10.59
CA TRP A 44 1.06 29.77 9.75
C TRP A 44 1.00 28.25 9.50
N GLN A 45 0.59 27.48 10.51
CA GLN A 45 0.38 26.02 10.40
C GLN A 45 -0.81 25.65 9.51
N LEU A 46 -1.94 26.35 9.59
CA LEU A 46 -3.13 26.09 8.76
C LEU A 46 -2.85 26.34 7.26
N CYS A 47 -1.89 27.21 6.94
CA CYS A 47 -1.41 27.40 5.57
C CYS A 47 -0.60 26.21 5.02
N ASN A 48 -0.14 25.29 5.87
CA ASN A 48 0.70 24.15 5.49
C ASN A 48 -0.08 22.87 5.13
N GLY A 49 -1.43 22.92 5.11
CA GLY A 49 -2.30 21.74 5.01
C GLY A 49 -3.52 21.87 4.09
N VAL A 50 -3.45 22.69 3.03
CA VAL A 50 -4.55 22.90 2.05
C VAL A 50 -5.85 23.36 2.72
N ARG A 51 -5.89 24.63 3.14
CA ARG A 51 -7.14 25.31 3.49
C ARG A 51 -7.18 26.71 2.89
N ASN A 52 -8.36 27.11 2.41
CA ASN A 52 -8.57 28.45 1.87
C ASN A 52 -8.79 29.46 3.02
N ILE A 53 -8.67 30.76 2.74
CA ILE A 53 -8.72 31.83 3.77
C ILE A 53 -10.01 31.76 4.61
N ALA A 54 -11.15 31.41 4.00
CA ALA A 54 -12.43 31.34 4.71
C ALA A 54 -12.46 30.22 5.78
N GLU A 55 -11.80 29.09 5.51
CA GLU A 55 -11.67 27.99 6.46
C GLU A 55 -10.73 28.34 7.61
N ILE A 56 -9.63 29.05 7.31
CA ILE A 56 -8.69 29.52 8.34
C ILE A 56 -9.40 30.51 9.28
N THR A 57 -10.16 31.45 8.74
CA THR A 57 -10.96 32.40 9.52
C THR A 57 -12.01 31.70 10.39
N ALA A 58 -12.74 30.72 9.84
CA ALA A 58 -13.76 29.98 10.60
C ALA A 58 -13.17 29.25 11.82
N ILE A 59 -11.98 28.66 11.66
CA ILE A 59 -11.28 27.95 12.73
C ILE A 59 -10.75 28.92 13.79
N VAL A 60 -10.15 30.04 13.38
CA VAL A 60 -9.64 31.06 14.33
C VAL A 60 -10.78 31.64 15.16
N LYS A 61 -11.93 31.92 14.54
CA LYS A 61 -13.15 32.35 15.23
C LYS A 61 -13.57 31.34 16.31
N GLU A 62 -13.65 30.06 15.96
CA GLU A 62 -14.08 29.00 16.87
C GLU A 62 -13.09 28.77 18.01
N THR A 63 -11.79 28.94 17.75
CA THR A 63 -10.74 28.67 18.73
C THR A 63 -10.53 29.83 19.70
N GLU A 64 -10.76 31.07 19.28
CA GLU A 64 -10.50 32.27 20.07
C GLU A 64 -11.76 32.94 20.63
N GLU A 65 -12.95 32.40 20.34
CA GLU A 65 -14.26 32.94 20.75
C GLU A 65 -14.46 34.43 20.37
N THR A 66 -13.99 34.83 19.18
CA THR A 66 -14.04 36.22 18.68
C THR A 66 -15.18 36.44 17.66
N SER A 67 -15.49 37.70 17.34
CA SER A 67 -16.47 38.03 16.28
C SER A 67 -15.90 37.82 14.88
N ASP A 68 -16.77 37.59 13.88
CA ASP A 68 -16.37 37.34 12.49
C ASP A 68 -15.46 38.45 11.93
N GLU A 69 -15.83 39.71 12.17
CA GLU A 69 -15.05 40.88 11.71
C GLU A 69 -13.67 40.97 12.39
N ALA A 70 -13.55 40.54 13.65
CA ALA A 70 -12.28 40.56 14.37
C ALA A 70 -11.35 39.42 13.89
N ALA A 71 -11.90 38.21 13.69
CA ALA A 71 -11.16 37.06 13.18
C ALA A 71 -10.65 37.28 11.75
N GLU A 72 -11.47 37.89 10.87
CA GLU A 72 -11.05 38.21 9.50
C GLU A 72 -9.89 39.22 9.45
N VAL A 73 -9.97 40.27 10.27
CA VAL A 73 -8.89 41.28 10.36
C VAL A 73 -7.61 40.64 10.88
N GLU A 74 -7.69 39.81 11.91
CA GLU A 74 -6.51 39.15 12.50
C GLU A 74 -5.85 38.16 11.54
N VAL A 75 -6.63 37.34 10.83
CA VAL A 75 -6.10 36.40 9.83
C VAL A 75 -5.46 37.16 8.67
N SER A 76 -6.13 38.18 8.14
CA SER A 76 -5.63 38.99 7.02
C SER A 76 -4.33 39.72 7.35
N ASP A 77 -4.27 40.40 8.50
CA ASP A 77 -3.07 41.13 8.94
C ASP A 77 -1.90 40.18 9.24
N THR A 78 -2.19 38.99 9.76
CA THR A 78 -1.17 37.98 10.04
C THR A 78 -0.60 37.39 8.75
N LEU A 79 -1.44 37.07 7.76
CA LEU A 79 -0.99 36.57 6.46
C LEU A 79 -0.18 37.63 5.69
N CYS A 80 -0.62 38.89 5.69
CA CYS A 80 0.12 39.99 5.07
C CYS A 80 1.52 40.18 5.69
N ARG A 81 1.61 40.08 7.03
CA ARG A 81 2.89 40.15 7.75
C ARG A 81 3.81 38.99 7.40
N LEU A 82 3.31 37.75 7.43
CA LEU A 82 4.09 36.55 7.10
C LEU A 82 4.59 36.58 5.64
N PHE A 83 3.75 37.04 4.71
CA PHE A 83 4.10 37.16 3.29
C PHE A 83 5.15 38.24 3.03
N SER A 84 4.97 39.45 3.57
CA SER A 84 5.93 40.56 3.40
C SER A 84 7.33 40.27 3.95
N GLN A 85 7.45 39.28 4.84
CA GLN A 85 8.71 38.85 5.45
C GLN A 85 9.32 37.60 4.78
N GLY A 86 8.66 37.05 3.76
CA GLY A 86 9.13 35.89 3.00
C GLY A 86 9.03 34.56 3.76
N LEU A 87 8.14 34.47 4.76
CA LEU A 87 7.84 33.24 5.52
C LEU A 87 6.73 32.39 4.87
N LEU A 88 6.12 32.92 3.80
CA LEU A 88 5.13 32.27 2.93
C LEU A 88 5.50 32.59 1.48
N ASP A 89 5.33 31.63 0.57
CA ASP A 89 5.47 31.83 -0.88
C ASP A 89 4.15 31.56 -1.61
N PHE A 90 3.92 32.25 -2.73
CA PHE A 90 2.82 31.99 -3.66
C PHE A 90 3.30 31.01 -4.74
N GLY A 91 3.10 29.71 -4.49
CA GLY A 91 3.08 28.72 -5.56
C GLY A 91 1.86 28.95 -6.45
N THR A 92 1.88 28.42 -7.67
CA THR A 92 0.98 28.80 -8.77
C THR A 92 -0.52 28.90 -8.47
N HIS A 93 -1.08 28.33 -7.39
CA HIS A 93 -2.38 28.72 -6.82
C HIS A 93 -2.54 28.52 -5.29
N MET A 94 -1.47 28.34 -4.50
CA MET A 94 -1.58 28.08 -3.04
C MET A 94 -0.43 28.67 -2.20
N LEU A 95 -0.74 29.08 -0.97
CA LEU A 95 0.23 29.51 0.06
C LEU A 95 0.99 28.28 0.61
N LYS A 96 2.33 28.32 0.64
CA LYS A 96 3.14 27.27 1.28
C LYS A 96 4.24 27.85 2.18
N PRO A 97 4.32 27.40 3.44
CA PRO A 97 5.48 27.63 4.31
C PRO A 97 6.75 26.85 3.89
N PHE A 98 7.94 27.33 4.25
CA PHE A 98 9.23 26.65 4.07
C PHE A 98 10.18 26.95 5.26
N ALA A 99 10.69 25.95 6.00
CA ALA A 99 11.59 26.16 7.16
C ALA A 99 12.48 24.96 7.55
N SER A 100 13.61 25.24 8.20
CA SER A 100 14.48 24.31 8.97
C SER A 100 14.38 24.68 10.45
N ILE A 101 14.24 23.72 11.38
CA ILE A 101 13.95 23.96 12.80
C ILE A 101 15.13 23.56 13.70
N SER A 102 15.50 24.42 14.66
CA SER A 102 16.48 24.13 15.72
C SER A 102 15.97 24.65 17.06
N PHE A 103 16.13 23.86 18.13
CA PHE A 103 15.79 24.22 19.52
C PHE A 103 17.06 24.61 20.30
N SER A 104 17.00 25.66 21.12
CA SER A 104 18.12 26.04 22.01
C SER A 104 17.64 26.66 23.31
N ASN A 105 18.40 26.44 24.41
CA ASN A 105 18.19 26.98 25.75
C ASN A 105 16.83 26.68 26.38
N TYR A 106 16.54 25.40 26.58
CA TYR A 106 15.42 24.99 27.41
C TYR A 106 15.85 24.88 28.88
N ALA A 107 15.21 25.62 29.78
CA ALA A 107 15.61 25.68 31.20
C ALA A 107 14.41 25.86 32.16
N GLY A 108 13.22 25.36 31.82
CA GLY A 108 12.04 25.39 32.68
C GLY A 108 11.16 24.15 32.51
N ASP A 109 10.22 23.92 33.43
CA ASP A 109 9.29 22.78 33.34
C ASP A 109 8.35 22.94 32.13
N LEU A 110 8.22 21.89 31.32
CA LEU A 110 7.23 21.81 30.24
C LEU A 110 5.83 21.75 30.88
N ASN A 111 4.87 22.45 30.27
CA ASN A 111 3.46 22.33 30.65
C ASN A 111 2.72 21.51 29.58
N ASP A 112 1.49 21.10 29.86
CA ASP A 112 0.70 20.22 28.98
C ASP A 112 0.54 20.78 27.55
N ARG A 113 0.55 22.11 27.39
CA ARG A 113 0.46 22.76 26.07
C ARG A 113 1.77 22.66 25.29
N HIS A 114 2.91 22.73 25.96
CA HIS A 114 4.22 22.47 25.33
C HIS A 114 4.37 20.99 24.95
N HIS A 115 3.92 20.08 25.81
CA HIS A 115 3.89 18.64 25.51
C HIS A 115 2.98 18.32 24.32
N PHE A 116 1.81 18.95 24.22
CA PHE A 116 0.92 18.80 23.07
C PHE A 116 1.59 19.24 21.76
N PHE A 117 2.23 20.41 21.75
CA PHE A 117 2.90 20.93 20.55
C PHE A 117 4.11 20.09 20.12
N ILE A 118 4.91 19.60 21.08
CA ILE A 118 6.05 18.70 20.82
C ILE A 118 5.57 17.32 20.34
N ASN A 119 4.51 16.77 20.94
CA ASN A 119 3.89 15.52 20.48
C ASN A 119 3.31 15.65 19.07
N LEU A 120 2.71 16.81 18.75
CA LEU A 120 2.14 17.09 17.43
C LEU A 120 3.24 17.18 16.35
N LEU A 121 4.38 17.80 16.68
CA LEU A 121 5.57 17.79 15.82
C LEU A 121 6.14 16.36 15.68
N GLY A 122 6.16 15.58 16.76
CA GLY A 122 6.64 14.20 16.76
C GLY A 122 5.82 13.25 15.90
N GLN A 123 4.49 13.41 15.85
CA GLN A 123 3.62 12.58 15.01
C GLN A 123 3.80 12.81 13.50
N TRP A 124 4.26 13.99 13.08
CA TRP A 124 4.46 14.30 11.65
C TRP A 124 5.89 14.06 11.16
N PHE A 125 6.88 14.01 12.05
CA PHE A 125 8.28 13.67 11.72
C PHE A 125 8.69 12.27 12.22
N ASP A 126 7.73 11.44 12.62
CA ASP A 126 7.89 10.07 13.17
C ASP A 126 8.93 9.96 14.31
N LEU A 127 8.82 10.87 15.30
CA LEU A 127 9.68 10.90 16.49
C LEU A 127 9.07 10.05 17.62
N ARG A 128 9.85 9.14 18.22
CA ARG A 128 9.44 8.41 19.45
C ARG A 128 10.16 8.93 20.68
N ALA A 129 9.39 9.20 21.75
CA ALA A 129 9.94 9.47 23.07
C ALA A 129 10.28 8.16 23.78
N VAL A 130 11.46 8.07 24.40
CA VAL A 130 11.82 6.97 25.31
C VAL A 130 12.26 7.58 26.64
N GLU A 131 11.79 7.01 27.74
CA GLU A 131 12.05 7.46 29.10
C GLU A 131 13.49 7.11 29.52
N GLY A 132 14.27 8.12 29.97
CA GLY A 132 15.60 7.90 30.54
C GLY A 132 15.50 7.35 31.96
N ILE A 133 16.38 6.39 32.31
CA ILE A 133 16.33 5.58 33.56
C ILE A 133 16.55 6.40 34.85
N ASP A 134 16.74 7.73 34.77
CA ASP A 134 17.21 8.55 35.88
C ASP A 134 16.38 9.84 36.07
N GLY A 135 15.26 10.00 35.35
CA GLY A 135 14.38 11.16 35.50
C GLY A 135 14.97 12.50 35.02
N SER A 136 15.91 12.49 34.06
CA SER A 136 16.33 13.71 33.35
C SER A 136 16.55 13.48 31.84
N ASP A 137 15.96 14.40 31.07
CA ASP A 137 16.02 14.74 29.64
C ASP A 137 15.93 13.66 28.54
N ILE A 138 15.10 14.01 27.52
CA ILE A 138 14.77 13.24 26.32
C ILE A 138 15.94 13.28 25.33
N TYR A 139 16.34 12.11 24.82
CA TYR A 139 17.24 12.01 23.65
C TYR A 139 16.45 11.60 22.41
N ILE A 140 16.69 12.32 21.31
CA ILE A 140 16.08 12.09 20.00
C ILE A 140 16.97 11.08 19.24
N ASN A 141 16.41 9.92 18.89
CA ASN A 141 17.06 8.97 18.00
C ASN A 141 16.47 9.11 16.59
N PHE A 142 17.34 9.22 15.58
CA PHE A 142 16.93 9.19 14.18
C PHE A 142 16.89 7.73 13.72
N SER A 143 15.69 7.21 13.49
CA SER A 143 15.50 5.99 12.73
C SER A 143 14.71 6.30 11.46
N ASP A 144 15.31 7.10 10.58
CA ASP A 144 14.95 7.14 9.16
C ASP A 144 16.22 7.36 8.33
N PRO A 145 16.62 6.43 7.44
CA PRO A 145 17.76 6.58 6.54
C PRO A 145 17.55 7.59 5.39
N GLU A 146 16.40 8.24 5.28
CA GLU A 146 15.99 9.03 4.12
C GLU A 146 16.34 10.54 4.13
N LEU A 147 17.31 11.00 4.92
CA LEU A 147 17.80 12.40 4.87
C LEU A 147 19.32 12.50 4.66
N HIS A 148 19.71 12.92 3.45
CA HIS A 148 21.06 13.30 3.04
C HIS A 148 20.99 14.71 2.41
N VAL A 149 21.75 15.77 2.69
CA VAL A 149 22.92 16.14 3.52
C VAL A 149 22.91 17.70 3.54
N HIS A 150 23.24 18.43 4.62
CA HIS A 150 24.54 19.11 4.83
C HIS A 150 24.61 19.71 6.26
N THR A 151 25.47 19.12 7.10
CA THR A 151 25.92 19.57 8.44
C THR A 151 24.85 20.11 9.40
N ALA A 152 24.25 19.20 10.18
CA ALA A 152 23.85 19.51 11.55
C ALA A 152 24.72 18.66 12.48
N SER A 153 25.88 19.18 12.88
CA SER A 153 26.53 18.73 14.09
C SER A 153 25.64 19.17 15.26
N LEU A 154 24.80 18.28 15.77
CA LEU A 154 24.05 18.52 16.99
C LEU A 154 25.03 18.38 18.17
N GLN A 155 25.59 19.50 18.64
CA GLN A 155 26.32 19.54 19.89
C GLN A 155 25.33 19.82 21.03
N ILE A 156 25.02 18.79 21.82
CA ILE A 156 24.23 18.92 23.04
C ILE A 156 25.20 19.29 24.17
N TYR A 157 25.03 20.49 24.73
CA TYR A 157 25.73 20.89 25.95
C TYR A 157 24.81 20.69 27.16
N VAL A 158 25.14 19.70 28.00
CA VAL A 158 24.50 19.55 29.31
C VAL A 158 25.39 20.23 30.35
N ALA A 159 24.96 21.39 30.85
CA ALA A 159 25.64 22.06 31.95
C ALA A 159 24.89 21.82 33.26
N LYS A 160 25.55 21.18 34.23
CA LYS A 160 25.00 21.03 35.59
C LYS A 160 25.10 22.36 36.35
N LYS A 161 24.03 22.71 37.06
CA LYS A 161 23.89 23.99 37.77
C LYS A 161 25.02 24.19 38.79
N GLY A 162 25.84 25.23 38.58
CA GLY A 162 26.73 25.81 39.60
C GLY A 162 28.15 25.25 39.68
N ASN A 163 29.01 25.56 38.70
CA ASN A 163 30.39 26.05 38.88
C ASN A 163 31.04 26.32 37.51
N ALA A 164 32.04 27.20 37.48
CA ALA A 164 32.63 27.81 36.28
C ALA A 164 32.96 26.81 35.14
N ALA A 165 32.64 27.22 33.92
CA ALA A 165 32.87 26.47 32.69
C ALA A 165 34.33 26.06 32.53
N VAL A 166 34.58 24.75 32.41
CA VAL A 166 35.82 24.18 31.89
C VAL A 166 35.44 23.30 30.68
N PRO A 167 36.15 23.39 29.54
CA PRO A 167 35.80 22.61 28.37
C PRO A 167 36.17 21.13 28.60
N ALA A 168 35.21 20.22 28.46
CA ALA A 168 35.49 18.79 28.41
C ALA A 168 35.87 18.38 26.98
N GLN A 169 36.98 17.63 26.87
CA GLN A 169 37.52 17.06 25.64
C GLN A 169 36.51 16.13 24.96
N GLY A 170 36.44 16.20 23.64
CA GLY A 170 35.53 15.41 22.81
C GLY A 170 35.87 13.91 22.78
N TYR A 171 34.82 13.12 22.56
CA TYR A 171 34.92 11.74 22.07
C TYR A 171 34.04 11.63 20.82
N ASP A 172 34.64 11.12 19.74
CA ASP A 172 33.91 10.65 18.56
C ASP A 172 33.42 9.22 18.81
N PHE A 173 32.15 8.94 18.56
CA PHE A 173 31.65 7.56 18.44
C PHE A 173 31.26 7.31 16.98
N VAL A 174 31.95 6.34 16.36
CA VAL A 174 31.58 5.75 15.07
C VAL A 174 30.79 4.48 15.38
N PHE A 175 29.54 4.40 14.92
CA PHE A 175 28.79 3.14 14.88
C PHE A 175 28.79 2.59 13.47
N THR A 176 29.39 1.42 13.29
CA THR A 176 29.24 0.54 12.14
C THR A 176 28.02 -0.36 12.34
N PRO A 177 27.14 -0.54 11.32
CA PRO A 177 26.04 -1.48 11.43
C PRO A 177 26.55 -2.90 11.10
N GLU A 178 26.74 -3.75 12.11
CA GLU A 178 26.83 -5.19 11.90
C GLU A 178 25.43 -5.82 12.02
N ARG A 179 25.06 -6.58 10.98
CA ARG A 179 24.01 -7.61 11.00
C ARG A 179 24.25 -8.55 12.18
N ASP A 180 23.19 -9.05 12.81
CA ASP A 180 23.26 -10.43 13.29
C ASP A 180 21.91 -11.16 13.33
N ASP A 181 21.90 -12.28 12.61
CA ASP A 181 21.03 -13.43 12.84
C ASP A 181 21.68 -14.26 13.97
N ARG A 182 21.02 -14.33 15.13
CA ARG A 182 21.24 -15.30 16.24
C ARG A 182 22.48 -15.10 17.13
N ILE A 183 22.21 -14.73 18.38
CA ILE A 183 22.93 -15.19 19.59
C ILE A 183 21.82 -15.34 20.65
N SER A 184 21.29 -16.51 21.02
CA SER A 184 21.97 -17.69 21.60
C SER A 184 23.27 -17.36 22.31
N GLN A 185 23.16 -17.18 23.63
CA GLN A 185 24.22 -17.22 24.65
C GLN A 185 24.60 -15.88 25.29
N GLU A 186 24.22 -15.80 26.56
CA GLU A 186 25.00 -15.29 27.69
C GLU A 186 25.15 -13.77 27.85
N ARG A 187 24.24 -13.25 28.68
CA ARG A 187 24.53 -12.24 29.71
C ARG A 187 25.88 -12.52 30.39
N ASN A 188 26.75 -11.52 30.50
CA ASN A 188 26.99 -10.86 31.79
C ASN A 188 27.98 -9.69 31.71
N LEU A 189 27.55 -8.59 32.33
CA LEU A 189 28.38 -7.47 32.75
C LEU A 189 29.44 -7.92 33.77
N LEU A 190 30.62 -7.34 33.63
CA LEU A 190 31.66 -7.31 34.65
C LEU A 190 31.20 -6.50 35.87
N LEU A 191 31.33 -7.07 37.07
CA LEU A 191 31.68 -6.30 38.27
C LEU A 191 33.07 -6.74 38.76
N PRO A 192 33.82 -5.86 39.45
CA PRO A 192 35.26 -5.97 39.60
C PRO A 192 35.70 -6.97 40.69
N LYS A 193 36.94 -7.46 40.52
CA LYS A 193 37.67 -8.37 41.40
C LYS A 193 37.63 -7.95 42.88
N ALA A 194 37.27 -8.87 43.78
CA ALA A 194 38.15 -9.36 44.87
C ALA A 194 37.47 -10.42 45.78
N ALA A 195 38.17 -11.54 45.95
CA ALA A 195 38.33 -12.38 47.15
C ALA A 195 37.12 -12.88 47.99
N ALA A 196 36.97 -14.22 47.92
CA ALA A 196 36.89 -15.18 49.03
C ALA A 196 35.67 -15.22 49.99
N SER A 197 35.07 -16.43 49.99
CA SER A 197 34.45 -17.17 51.11
C SER A 197 33.05 -16.77 51.62
N GLY A 198 32.15 -17.77 51.72
CA GLY A 198 31.07 -17.81 52.71
C GLY A 198 29.62 -17.92 52.18
N SER A 199 29.11 -19.15 52.14
CA SER A 199 27.78 -19.62 52.62
C SER A 199 26.50 -18.73 52.60
N LEU A 200 25.45 -19.24 51.92
CA LEU A 200 23.98 -19.26 52.23
C LEU A 200 23.18 -17.92 52.34
N PRO A 201 21.82 -17.94 52.30
CA PRO A 201 20.86 -18.20 51.21
C PRO A 201 19.97 -16.97 50.90
N ILE A 202 19.18 -16.96 49.80
CA ILE A 202 18.08 -15.99 49.63
C ILE A 202 16.77 -16.70 49.28
N LEU A 203 15.74 -16.32 50.04
CA LEU A 203 14.36 -16.78 50.05
C LEU A 203 13.60 -16.50 48.74
N LEU A 204 12.74 -17.45 48.36
CA LEU A 204 11.70 -17.28 47.34
C LEU A 204 10.45 -16.66 47.99
N SER A 205 9.72 -15.81 47.25
CA SER A 205 8.42 -15.26 47.67
C SER A 205 7.28 -16.24 47.38
N GLU A 206 6.23 -16.19 48.21
CA GLU A 206 5.06 -17.10 48.24
C GLU A 206 4.26 -17.19 46.93
N ASP A 207 4.48 -16.30 45.96
CA ASP A 207 3.79 -16.34 44.67
C ASP A 207 4.49 -17.23 43.62
N GLN A 208 5.74 -17.65 43.84
CA GLN A 208 6.45 -18.58 42.94
C GLN A 208 6.23 -20.06 43.30
N GLU A 209 5.82 -20.39 44.53
CA GLU A 209 5.48 -21.78 44.91
C GLU A 209 4.12 -22.25 44.36
N LYS A 210 3.22 -21.34 44.00
CA LYS A 210 1.92 -21.70 43.41
C LYS A 210 1.99 -22.04 41.92
N LEU A 211 2.99 -21.51 41.20
CA LEU A 211 3.18 -21.75 39.77
C LEU A 211 3.87 -23.08 39.45
N VAL A 212 4.65 -23.63 40.39
CA VAL A 212 5.33 -24.92 40.22
C VAL A 212 4.40 -26.12 40.45
N ASN A 213 3.35 -25.97 41.28
CA ASN A 213 2.45 -27.08 41.61
C ASN A 213 1.32 -27.32 40.60
N ILE A 214 1.07 -26.42 39.65
CA ILE A 214 0.02 -26.63 38.61
C ILE A 214 0.58 -27.28 37.34
N LEU A 215 1.90 -27.20 37.12
CA LEU A 215 2.57 -27.74 35.91
C LEU A 215 3.16 -29.15 36.10
N GLY A 216 2.95 -29.78 37.26
CA GLY A 216 3.53 -31.07 37.62
C GLY A 216 2.67 -32.33 37.41
N GLU A 217 1.41 -32.21 36.96
CA GLU A 217 0.49 -33.37 36.92
C GLU A 217 0.26 -34.03 35.55
N ILE A 218 0.88 -33.59 34.45
CA ILE A 218 0.73 -34.28 33.16
C ILE A 218 2.06 -34.34 32.40
N GLY A 219 2.77 -35.48 32.52
CA GLY A 219 3.88 -35.80 31.60
C GLY A 219 4.95 -36.72 32.17
N GLY A 220 4.61 -38.00 32.37
CA GLY A 220 5.57 -39.06 32.69
C GLY A 220 6.46 -39.45 31.50
N GLU A 221 7.69 -39.84 31.84
CA GLU A 221 8.80 -40.23 30.97
C GLU A 221 8.54 -41.45 30.06
N GLY A 222 9.19 -41.50 28.88
CA GLY A 222 9.25 -42.74 28.09
C GLY A 222 9.88 -42.67 26.68
N ASN A 223 11.21 -42.57 26.62
CA ASN A 223 12.18 -43.04 25.60
C ASN A 223 11.83 -43.20 24.10
N LEU A 224 12.71 -42.58 23.29
CA LEU A 224 12.90 -42.69 21.84
C LEU A 224 13.36 -44.08 21.35
N THR A 225 12.83 -44.53 20.22
CA THR A 225 13.59 -45.20 19.15
C THR A 225 12.99 -44.86 17.76
N PRO A 226 13.79 -44.61 16.71
CA PRO A 226 13.29 -44.31 15.38
C PRO A 226 13.13 -45.59 14.54
N SER A 227 11.91 -45.88 14.09
CA SER A 227 11.65 -46.98 13.15
C SER A 227 10.93 -46.47 11.92
N SER A 228 11.59 -46.63 10.79
CA SER A 228 11.08 -46.58 9.43
C SER A 228 9.84 -47.47 9.23
N THR A 229 8.79 -46.91 8.63
CA THR A 229 7.99 -47.43 7.50
C THR A 229 6.66 -46.70 7.47
N ILE A 230 6.38 -46.00 6.37
CA ILE A 230 5.05 -45.47 6.05
C ILE A 230 4.18 -46.65 5.60
N PRO A 231 3.04 -46.95 6.24
CA PRO A 231 2.01 -47.77 5.64
C PRO A 231 1.02 -46.87 4.90
N ASP A 232 0.83 -47.15 3.61
CA ASP A 232 -0.31 -46.68 2.84
C ASP A 232 -1.63 -46.99 3.56
N ALA A 233 -2.43 -45.96 3.82
CA ALA A 233 -3.84 -46.11 4.16
C ALA A 233 -4.67 -45.27 3.17
N LYS A 234 -5.31 -45.95 2.23
CA LYS A 234 -6.37 -45.39 1.40
C LYS A 234 -7.62 -45.15 2.25
N ALA A 235 -8.09 -43.90 2.17
CA ALA A 235 -9.49 -43.46 2.12
C ALA A 235 -10.40 -43.69 3.34
N GLU A 236 -10.55 -42.63 4.13
CA GLU A 236 -11.89 -42.05 4.34
C GLU A 236 -11.86 -40.64 3.74
N VAL A 237 -12.58 -40.44 2.64
CA VAL A 237 -12.81 -39.10 2.08
C VAL A 237 -13.78 -38.40 3.02
N THR A 238 -13.25 -37.54 3.88
CA THR A 238 -14.00 -36.53 4.63
C THR A 238 -14.90 -35.76 3.65
N PRO A 239 -16.13 -35.35 4.03
CA PRO A 239 -16.95 -34.55 3.13
C PRO A 239 -16.17 -33.31 2.70
N THR A 240 -15.93 -33.16 1.41
CA THR A 240 -15.44 -31.92 0.84
C THR A 240 -16.43 -30.82 1.22
N LYS A 241 -15.97 -29.75 1.86
CA LYS A 241 -16.79 -28.57 2.13
C LYS A 241 -17.52 -28.17 0.83
N LYS A 242 -18.81 -27.85 0.92
CA LYS A 242 -19.65 -27.50 -0.22
C LYS A 242 -19.68 -26.00 -0.50
N LEU A 243 -19.68 -25.20 0.57
CA LEU A 243 -19.86 -23.75 0.49
C LEU A 243 -18.75 -23.01 1.25
N THR A 244 -18.08 -22.08 0.56
CA THR A 244 -17.20 -21.10 1.16
C THR A 244 -18.03 -19.86 1.47
N ILE A 245 -18.10 -19.49 2.75
CA ILE A 245 -18.68 -18.22 3.20
C ILE A 245 -17.52 -17.25 3.37
N GLY A 246 -17.34 -16.36 2.40
CA GLY A 246 -16.23 -15.43 2.39
C GLY A 246 -16.64 -13.99 2.69
N MET A 247 -15.73 -13.23 3.28
CA MET A 247 -15.92 -11.80 3.52
C MET A 247 -14.62 -11.04 3.31
N ALA A 248 -14.72 -9.89 2.67
CA ALA A 248 -13.66 -8.89 2.63
C ALA A 248 -13.82 -7.94 3.82
N THR A 249 -12.72 -7.62 4.50
CA THR A 249 -12.71 -6.70 5.64
C THR A 249 -11.58 -5.67 5.53
N TYR A 250 -11.81 -4.51 6.12
CA TYR A 250 -10.82 -3.44 6.28
C TYR A 250 -11.04 -2.83 7.67
N ASP A 251 -10.16 -3.17 8.62
CA ASP A 251 -10.21 -2.70 10.01
C ASP A 251 -11.58 -2.86 10.72
N ASP A 252 -12.28 -3.97 10.47
CA ASP A 252 -13.57 -4.27 11.09
C ASP A 252 -13.57 -5.64 11.75
N TYR A 253 -12.78 -5.78 12.82
CA TYR A 253 -12.74 -7.01 13.62
C TYR A 253 -14.09 -7.36 14.23
N ASP A 254 -14.80 -6.39 14.83
CA ASP A 254 -16.06 -6.65 15.51
C ASP A 254 -17.13 -7.14 14.54
N GLY A 255 -17.21 -6.53 13.35
CA GLY A 255 -18.07 -7.04 12.29
C GLY A 255 -17.76 -8.50 12.00
N VAL A 256 -16.51 -8.81 11.63
CA VAL A 256 -16.10 -10.18 11.27
C VAL A 256 -16.43 -11.14 12.40
N TYR A 257 -16.10 -10.78 13.64
CA TYR A 257 -16.35 -11.59 14.81
C TYR A 257 -17.84 -11.91 14.95
N PHE A 258 -18.73 -10.92 14.92
CA PHE A 258 -20.15 -11.15 15.10
C PHE A 258 -20.79 -11.91 13.93
N SER A 259 -20.38 -11.63 12.69
CA SER A 259 -20.86 -12.37 11.51
C SER A 259 -20.48 -13.84 11.58
N VAL A 260 -19.22 -14.13 11.91
CA VAL A 260 -18.70 -15.50 12.06
C VAL A 260 -19.43 -16.25 13.18
N GLN A 261 -19.59 -15.62 14.35
CA GLN A 261 -20.25 -16.29 15.47
C GLN A 261 -21.75 -16.46 15.23
N ALA A 262 -22.41 -15.49 14.59
CA ALA A 262 -23.82 -15.62 14.20
C ALA A 262 -24.03 -16.79 13.24
N ILE A 263 -23.17 -16.96 12.23
CA ILE A 263 -23.23 -18.11 11.33
C ILE A 263 -23.13 -19.41 12.13
N ARG A 264 -22.14 -19.54 13.02
CA ARG A 264 -21.94 -20.76 13.82
C ARG A 264 -23.09 -21.05 14.79
N MET A 265 -23.69 -20.01 15.37
CA MET A 265 -24.77 -20.16 16.35
C MET A 265 -26.13 -20.38 15.71
N TYR A 266 -26.40 -19.74 14.57
CA TYR A 266 -27.71 -19.75 13.92
C TYR A 266 -27.84 -20.82 12.84
N HIS A 267 -26.70 -21.33 12.33
CA HIS A 267 -26.66 -22.35 11.29
C HIS A 267 -25.76 -23.55 11.68
N PRO A 268 -25.92 -24.14 12.88
CA PRO A 268 -25.09 -25.27 13.31
C PRO A 268 -25.22 -26.47 12.35
N GLU A 269 -26.36 -26.61 11.66
CA GLU A 269 -26.68 -27.70 10.74
C GLU A 269 -25.81 -27.76 9.47
N VAL A 270 -25.09 -26.69 9.12
CA VAL A 270 -24.19 -26.63 7.95
C VAL A 270 -22.72 -26.47 8.31
N THR A 271 -22.36 -26.47 9.60
CA THR A 271 -20.97 -26.22 10.05
C THR A 271 -19.97 -27.20 9.42
N GLU A 272 -20.35 -28.47 9.27
CA GLU A 272 -19.49 -29.49 8.67
C GLU A 272 -19.39 -29.37 7.14
N GLU A 273 -20.35 -28.72 6.49
CA GLU A 273 -20.38 -28.50 5.04
C GLU A 273 -19.83 -27.14 4.61
N THR A 274 -19.55 -26.23 5.55
CA THR A 274 -19.11 -24.86 5.26
C THR A 274 -17.68 -24.59 5.73
N GLU A 275 -17.02 -23.65 5.05
CA GLU A 275 -15.79 -23.00 5.50
C GLU A 275 -15.98 -21.48 5.55
N ILE A 276 -15.19 -20.81 6.40
CA ILE A 276 -15.20 -19.35 6.53
C ILE A 276 -13.89 -18.82 5.95
N LEU A 277 -13.98 -17.85 5.05
CA LEU A 277 -12.84 -17.20 4.42
C LEU A 277 -12.84 -15.70 4.71
N VAL A 278 -11.83 -15.20 5.41
CA VAL A 278 -11.63 -13.77 5.65
C VAL A 278 -10.50 -13.27 4.76
N ILE A 279 -10.83 -12.30 3.90
CA ILE A 279 -9.88 -11.53 3.10
C ILE A 279 -9.63 -10.21 3.83
N ASP A 280 -8.45 -10.06 4.41
CA ASP A 280 -8.04 -8.84 5.11
C ASP A 280 -7.35 -7.88 4.16
N ASN A 281 -8.02 -6.76 3.89
CA ASN A 281 -7.56 -5.72 2.99
C ASN A 281 -6.79 -4.58 3.68
N ASN A 282 -6.43 -4.78 4.95
CA ASN A 282 -5.43 -3.98 5.66
C ASN A 282 -4.57 -4.87 6.58
N PRO A 283 -3.71 -5.75 6.03
CA PRO A 283 -2.98 -6.74 6.84
C PRO A 283 -1.89 -6.16 7.75
N SER A 284 -1.57 -4.87 7.60
CA SER A 284 -0.74 -4.09 8.53
C SER A 284 -1.57 -3.29 9.55
N GLY A 285 -2.90 -3.36 9.46
CA GLY A 285 -3.84 -2.61 10.27
C GLY A 285 -4.01 -3.17 11.68
N PRO A 286 -4.67 -2.41 12.57
CA PRO A 286 -4.85 -2.78 13.97
C PRO A 286 -5.63 -4.08 14.18
N CYS A 287 -6.45 -4.50 13.20
CA CYS A 287 -7.27 -5.71 13.31
C CYS A 287 -6.57 -7.00 12.84
N ALA A 288 -5.45 -6.90 12.12
CA ALA A 288 -4.87 -8.03 11.38
C ALA A 288 -4.50 -9.22 12.27
N GLU A 289 -3.85 -8.97 13.41
CA GLU A 289 -3.47 -10.02 14.36
C GLU A 289 -4.71 -10.69 14.97
N ALA A 290 -5.70 -9.91 15.40
CA ALA A 290 -6.92 -10.43 16.00
C ALA A 290 -7.75 -11.26 15.01
N LEU A 291 -7.85 -10.81 13.75
CA LEU A 291 -8.49 -11.56 12.67
C LEU A 291 -7.78 -12.90 12.45
N ARG A 292 -6.45 -12.91 12.37
CA ARG A 292 -5.67 -14.15 12.21
C ARG A 292 -5.87 -15.11 13.39
N ASN A 293 -5.88 -14.59 14.61
CA ASN A 293 -6.02 -15.38 15.84
C ASN A 293 -7.45 -15.94 16.02
N LEU A 294 -8.47 -15.35 15.41
CA LEU A 294 -9.83 -15.88 15.42
C LEU A 294 -9.89 -17.32 14.89
N GLY A 295 -9.04 -17.64 13.91
CA GLY A 295 -8.95 -18.99 13.32
C GLY A 295 -8.56 -20.10 14.30
N ALA A 296 -7.93 -19.77 15.43
CA ALA A 296 -7.61 -20.77 16.46
C ALA A 296 -8.86 -21.38 17.11
N ASN A 297 -10.01 -20.69 17.06
CA ASN A 297 -11.24 -21.06 17.76
C ASN A 297 -12.41 -21.40 16.81
N VAL A 298 -12.20 -21.29 15.49
CA VAL A 298 -13.24 -21.45 14.47
C VAL A 298 -12.82 -22.53 13.49
N SER A 299 -13.51 -23.68 13.55
CA SER A 299 -13.29 -24.77 12.60
C SER A 299 -13.60 -24.33 11.17
N GLY A 300 -12.75 -24.72 10.21
CA GLY A 300 -12.90 -24.33 8.81
C GLY A 300 -12.64 -22.85 8.53
N TYR A 301 -12.02 -22.11 9.46
CA TYR A 301 -11.65 -20.72 9.25
C TYR A 301 -10.34 -20.58 8.47
N ARG A 302 -10.33 -19.66 7.52
CA ARG A 302 -9.16 -19.27 6.75
C ARG A 302 -9.04 -17.75 6.71
N TYR A 303 -7.80 -17.29 6.84
CA TYR A 303 -7.42 -15.89 6.76
C TYR A 303 -6.43 -15.71 5.60
N ILE A 304 -6.68 -14.72 4.75
CA ILE A 304 -5.78 -14.33 3.66
C ILE A 304 -5.55 -12.81 3.76
N ALA A 305 -4.29 -12.42 3.94
CA ALA A 305 -3.85 -11.04 3.81
C ALA A 305 -3.75 -10.66 2.33
N VAL A 306 -4.32 -9.51 1.97
CA VAL A 306 -4.26 -8.94 0.60
C VAL A 306 -3.88 -7.47 0.70
N ASP A 307 -2.71 -7.12 0.16
CA ASP A 307 -2.20 -5.75 0.08
C ASP A 307 -1.99 -5.28 -1.37
N GLU A 308 -2.13 -6.18 -2.36
CA GLU A 308 -1.86 -5.88 -3.77
C GLU A 308 -2.92 -4.96 -4.40
N ILE A 309 -4.16 -5.05 -3.94
CA ILE A 309 -5.29 -4.21 -4.36
C ILE A 309 -5.94 -3.71 -3.09
N ARG A 310 -6.29 -2.41 -3.03
CA ARG A 310 -7.08 -1.84 -1.93
C ARG A 310 -8.39 -1.31 -2.46
N GLY A 311 -9.49 -1.77 -1.87
CA GLY A 311 -10.83 -1.35 -2.26
C GLY A 311 -11.89 -2.44 -2.22
N THR A 312 -13.11 -2.08 -2.59
CA THR A 312 -14.28 -2.96 -2.54
C THR A 312 -14.22 -4.13 -3.53
N ALA A 313 -13.45 -3.99 -4.62
CA ALA A 313 -13.17 -5.04 -5.60
C ALA A 313 -12.34 -6.21 -5.03
N VAL A 314 -11.73 -6.06 -3.84
CA VAL A 314 -11.02 -7.16 -3.16
C VAL A 314 -11.93 -8.37 -2.87
N ARG A 315 -13.27 -8.19 -2.92
CA ARG A 315 -14.25 -9.28 -2.88
C ARG A 315 -14.03 -10.33 -3.98
N ASP A 316 -13.35 -9.99 -5.08
CA ASP A 316 -12.95 -10.97 -6.09
C ASP A 316 -12.16 -12.15 -5.48
N PHE A 317 -11.32 -11.86 -4.49
CA PHE A 317 -10.50 -12.85 -3.81
C PHE A 317 -11.32 -13.85 -3.01
N VAL A 318 -12.55 -13.50 -2.57
CA VAL A 318 -13.45 -14.47 -1.95
C VAL A 318 -13.76 -15.60 -2.94
N PHE A 319 -14.09 -15.27 -4.18
CA PHE A 319 -14.40 -16.26 -5.22
C PHE A 319 -13.15 -16.98 -5.71
N THR A 320 -12.08 -16.26 -6.05
CA THR A 320 -10.88 -16.89 -6.62
C THR A 320 -10.15 -17.78 -5.61
N LYS A 321 -10.15 -17.42 -4.32
CA LYS A 321 -9.47 -18.17 -3.25
C LYS A 321 -10.35 -19.19 -2.52
N ALA A 322 -11.67 -19.24 -2.76
CA ALA A 322 -12.54 -20.28 -2.20
C ALA A 322 -12.05 -21.69 -2.54
N ASN A 323 -12.16 -22.66 -1.61
CA ASN A 323 -11.80 -24.06 -1.90
C ASN A 323 -12.97 -24.90 -2.41
N THR A 324 -14.17 -24.35 -2.39
CA THR A 324 -15.40 -25.08 -2.63
C THR A 324 -16.05 -24.67 -3.95
N GLU A 325 -17.05 -25.45 -4.37
CA GLU A 325 -17.77 -25.19 -5.62
C GLU A 325 -18.75 -24.02 -5.49
N TYR A 326 -19.40 -23.87 -4.33
CA TYR A 326 -20.36 -22.81 -4.08
C TYR A 326 -19.71 -21.73 -3.22
N VAL A 327 -19.94 -20.46 -3.56
CA VAL A 327 -19.36 -19.34 -2.82
C VAL A 327 -20.46 -18.37 -2.46
N MET A 328 -20.51 -17.97 -1.19
CA MET A 328 -21.32 -16.87 -0.70
C MET A 328 -20.38 -15.79 -0.15
N CYS A 329 -20.31 -14.66 -0.83
CA CYS A 329 -19.62 -13.48 -0.37
C CYS A 329 -20.57 -12.63 0.47
N ILE A 330 -20.14 -12.22 1.67
CA ILE A 330 -20.85 -11.29 2.54
C ILE A 330 -19.94 -10.13 2.94
N ASP A 331 -20.55 -9.00 3.32
CA ASP A 331 -19.84 -7.97 4.05
C ASP A 331 -19.45 -8.48 5.44
N SER A 332 -18.42 -7.86 6.03
CA SER A 332 -17.89 -8.30 7.31
C SER A 332 -18.87 -8.17 8.47
N HIS A 333 -19.98 -7.43 8.36
CA HIS A 333 -20.93 -7.13 9.44
C HIS A 333 -22.38 -7.48 9.03
N VAL A 334 -22.61 -8.77 8.78
CA VAL A 334 -23.86 -9.34 8.28
C VAL A 334 -24.37 -10.46 9.19
N PHE A 335 -25.68 -10.47 9.43
CA PHE A 335 -26.40 -11.59 10.04
C PHE A 335 -27.29 -12.25 9.00
N ILE A 336 -27.42 -13.58 9.05
CA ILE A 336 -28.25 -14.35 8.11
C ILE A 336 -29.31 -15.10 8.91
N GLU A 337 -30.58 -15.04 8.48
CA GLU A 337 -31.69 -15.71 9.18
C GLU A 337 -31.44 -17.22 9.35
N PRO A 338 -31.75 -17.82 10.53
CA PRO A 338 -31.52 -19.24 10.78
C PRO A 338 -32.06 -20.16 9.67
N GLY A 339 -31.26 -21.15 9.25
CA GLY A 339 -31.61 -22.13 8.23
C GLY A 339 -31.54 -21.64 6.77
N ALA A 340 -31.31 -20.34 6.53
CA ALA A 340 -31.20 -19.82 5.17
C ALA A 340 -29.96 -20.34 4.42
N ILE A 341 -28.85 -20.61 5.12
CA ILE A 341 -27.62 -21.13 4.49
C ILE A 341 -27.84 -22.59 4.05
N ARG A 342 -28.53 -23.40 4.86
CA ARG A 342 -28.93 -24.76 4.46
C ARG A 342 -29.76 -24.75 3.18
N LYS A 343 -30.79 -23.89 3.13
CA LYS A 343 -31.62 -23.73 1.92
C LYS A 343 -30.84 -23.24 0.71
N LEU A 344 -29.81 -22.41 0.89
CA LEU A 344 -28.95 -21.99 -0.22
C LEU A 344 -28.13 -23.16 -0.77
N ILE A 345 -27.56 -23.99 0.11
CA ILE A 345 -26.83 -25.19 -0.34
C ILE A 345 -27.81 -26.17 -1.01
N ASP A 346 -29.02 -26.35 -0.48
CA ASP A 346 -30.06 -27.19 -1.11
C ASP A 346 -30.42 -26.67 -2.51
N TYR A 347 -30.57 -25.34 -2.66
CA TYR A 347 -30.82 -24.73 -3.96
C TYR A 347 -29.71 -25.06 -4.98
N PHE A 348 -28.45 -24.97 -4.58
CA PHE A 348 -27.34 -25.37 -5.45
C PHE A 348 -27.33 -26.86 -5.77
N ASP A 349 -27.61 -27.73 -4.79
CA ASP A 349 -27.68 -29.17 -4.99
C ASP A 349 -28.83 -29.56 -5.95
N GLU A 350 -29.94 -28.81 -5.95
CA GLU A 350 -31.06 -28.95 -6.89
C GLU A 350 -30.75 -28.33 -8.27
N HIS A 351 -29.90 -27.31 -8.32
CA HIS A 351 -29.52 -26.58 -9.54
C HIS A 351 -28.00 -26.59 -9.74
N PRO A 352 -27.37 -27.77 -9.88
CA PRO A 352 -25.92 -27.90 -9.87
C PRO A 352 -25.26 -27.20 -11.06
N ASP A 353 -26.01 -26.90 -12.12
CA ASP A 353 -25.53 -26.21 -13.32
C ASP A 353 -25.93 -24.73 -13.40
N THR A 354 -26.45 -24.15 -12.32
CA THR A 354 -26.87 -22.74 -12.34
C THR A 354 -25.71 -21.80 -12.70
N PRO A 355 -25.88 -20.93 -13.71
CA PRO A 355 -24.90 -19.90 -14.03
C PRO A 355 -25.18 -18.59 -13.27
N ASP A 356 -26.22 -18.57 -12.43
CA ASP A 356 -26.85 -17.35 -11.94
C ASP A 356 -26.14 -16.73 -10.74
N LEU A 357 -26.30 -15.42 -10.59
CA LEU A 357 -25.97 -14.70 -9.36
C LEU A 357 -27.19 -14.73 -8.44
N LEU A 358 -26.99 -15.18 -7.20
CA LEU A 358 -28.04 -15.42 -6.22
C LEU A 358 -27.88 -14.47 -5.04
N GLN A 359 -28.97 -13.81 -4.66
CA GLN A 359 -29.02 -12.91 -3.51
C GLN A 359 -30.37 -13.07 -2.80
N GLY A 360 -30.59 -12.38 -1.69
CA GLY A 360 -31.89 -12.41 -1.02
C GLY A 360 -32.22 -11.11 -0.32
N PRO A 361 -33.42 -10.98 0.26
CA PRO A 361 -33.88 -9.70 0.82
C PRO A 361 -33.03 -9.22 2.00
N LEU A 362 -32.64 -7.95 1.96
CA LEU A 362 -32.07 -7.23 3.10
C LEU A 362 -33.18 -6.97 4.13
N ILE A 363 -32.94 -7.34 5.39
CA ILE A 363 -33.76 -7.02 6.56
C ILE A 363 -33.16 -5.80 7.27
N TYR A 364 -34.00 -4.84 7.62
CA TYR A 364 -33.60 -3.66 8.40
C TYR A 364 -33.64 -3.93 9.92
N ASP A 365 -33.05 -3.02 10.71
CA ASP A 365 -32.91 -3.15 12.17
C ASP A 365 -34.24 -3.34 12.93
N ASP A 366 -35.38 -3.02 12.32
CA ASP A 366 -36.71 -3.24 12.89
C ASP A 366 -37.20 -4.70 12.79
N LEU A 367 -36.43 -5.57 12.11
CA LEU A 367 -36.72 -6.97 11.83
C LEU A 367 -38.03 -7.22 11.06
N LYS A 368 -38.58 -6.18 10.42
CA LYS A 368 -39.88 -6.22 9.73
C LYS A 368 -39.77 -5.73 8.31
N SER A 369 -39.13 -4.57 8.14
CA SER A 369 -38.95 -3.96 6.84
C SER A 369 -37.89 -4.72 6.08
N ILE A 370 -38.14 -4.95 4.78
CA ILE A 370 -37.18 -5.58 3.89
C ILE A 370 -37.02 -4.81 2.58
N SER A 371 -35.90 -5.01 1.91
CA SER A 371 -35.70 -4.61 0.51
C SER A 371 -35.06 -5.72 -0.29
N THR A 372 -35.56 -5.92 -1.52
CA THR A 372 -35.23 -7.08 -2.36
C THR A 372 -34.19 -6.77 -3.42
N HIS A 373 -34.12 -5.53 -3.88
CA HIS A 373 -33.31 -5.15 -5.03
C HIS A 373 -32.97 -3.66 -5.03
N PHE A 374 -32.11 -3.28 -5.96
CA PHE A 374 -31.81 -1.91 -6.33
C PHE A 374 -32.52 -1.53 -7.62
N GLU A 375 -33.22 -0.39 -7.62
CA GLU A 375 -33.69 0.22 -8.86
C GLU A 375 -32.49 0.77 -9.64
N PRO A 376 -32.34 0.45 -10.95
CA PRO A 376 -31.16 0.81 -11.74
C PRO A 376 -31.19 2.29 -12.17
N ALA A 377 -31.05 3.18 -11.18
CA ALA A 377 -31.11 4.61 -11.36
C ALA A 377 -30.10 5.33 -10.45
N TRP A 378 -29.65 6.49 -10.89
CA TRP A 378 -28.66 7.30 -10.18
C TRP A 378 -29.27 8.08 -9.03
N ARG A 379 -28.59 8.07 -7.88
CA ARG A 379 -28.94 8.88 -6.72
C ARG A 379 -27.72 9.18 -5.86
N GLN A 380 -27.46 10.46 -5.59
CA GLN A 380 -26.41 10.90 -4.65
C GLN A 380 -25.02 10.26 -4.87
N GLY A 381 -24.67 9.99 -6.13
CA GLY A 381 -23.36 9.42 -6.48
C GLY A 381 -23.28 7.89 -6.47
N MET A 382 -24.41 7.20 -6.32
CA MET A 382 -24.53 5.75 -6.41
C MET A 382 -25.52 5.38 -7.52
N PHE A 383 -25.22 4.31 -8.25
CA PHE A 383 -26.14 3.67 -9.17
C PHE A 383 -26.86 2.55 -8.44
N GLY A 384 -28.16 2.68 -8.23
CA GLY A 384 -28.92 1.78 -7.37
C GLY A 384 -29.46 2.47 -6.13
N PHE A 385 -30.72 2.22 -5.81
CA PHE A 385 -31.27 2.48 -4.47
C PHE A 385 -32.27 1.39 -4.09
N TRP A 386 -32.34 1.08 -2.79
CA TRP A 386 -33.18 0.02 -2.25
C TRP A 386 -34.66 0.20 -2.61
N SER A 387 -35.26 -0.88 -3.11
CA SER A 387 -36.68 -1.05 -3.41
C SER A 387 -37.13 -2.47 -3.01
N THR A 388 -38.44 -2.68 -2.98
CA THR A 388 -39.06 -3.89 -2.47
C THR A 388 -40.08 -4.42 -3.46
N ASP A 389 -39.85 -5.65 -3.92
CA ASP A 389 -40.82 -6.44 -4.68
C ASP A 389 -41.66 -7.28 -3.70
N GLU A 390 -42.98 -7.28 -3.88
CA GLU A 390 -43.91 -8.00 -3.00
C GLU A 390 -43.63 -9.51 -2.93
N ARG A 391 -43.05 -10.10 -3.98
CA ARG A 391 -42.68 -11.53 -4.01
C ARG A 391 -41.64 -11.88 -2.93
N GLY A 392 -40.76 -10.95 -2.55
CA GLY A 392 -39.77 -11.16 -1.49
C GLY A 392 -40.35 -11.19 -0.07
N MET A 393 -41.61 -10.76 0.10
CA MET A 393 -42.28 -10.76 1.40
C MET A 393 -42.63 -12.18 1.87
N ASP A 394 -42.89 -13.09 0.93
CA ASP A 394 -43.10 -14.51 1.22
C ASP A 394 -41.75 -15.24 1.27
N VAL A 395 -41.32 -15.63 2.48
CA VAL A 395 -40.06 -16.35 2.70
C VAL A 395 -40.03 -17.74 2.02
N LEU A 396 -41.21 -18.29 1.68
CA LEU A 396 -41.36 -19.55 0.95
C LEU A 396 -41.65 -19.33 -0.54
N GLY A 397 -41.63 -18.07 -1.00
CA GLY A 397 -41.86 -17.71 -2.38
C GLY A 397 -40.76 -18.23 -3.32
N GLU A 398 -41.13 -18.39 -4.58
CA GLU A 398 -40.21 -18.82 -5.63
C GLU A 398 -39.13 -17.75 -5.91
N PRO A 399 -37.91 -18.17 -6.32
CA PRO A 399 -36.89 -17.27 -6.85
C PRO A 399 -37.39 -16.38 -7.99
N PHE A 400 -36.95 -15.13 -8.03
CA PHE A 400 -37.34 -14.20 -9.11
C PHE A 400 -36.21 -13.28 -9.56
N ASP A 401 -36.26 -12.82 -10.82
CA ASP A 401 -35.28 -11.90 -11.37
C ASP A 401 -35.32 -10.53 -10.69
N ILE A 402 -34.14 -10.01 -10.41
CA ILE A 402 -33.90 -8.64 -9.97
C ILE A 402 -32.90 -7.97 -10.91
N PRO A 403 -33.02 -6.65 -11.18
CA PRO A 403 -32.09 -5.97 -12.07
C PRO A 403 -30.67 -5.87 -11.49
N MET A 404 -30.60 -5.60 -10.19
CA MET A 404 -29.38 -5.50 -9.38
C MET A 404 -29.72 -5.43 -7.90
N GLN A 405 -28.73 -5.57 -7.03
CA GLN A 405 -28.84 -5.34 -5.58
C GLN A 405 -27.49 -4.85 -5.02
N GLY A 406 -27.47 -4.39 -3.77
CA GLY A 406 -26.23 -4.21 -3.03
C GLY A 406 -25.48 -5.53 -2.82
N LEU A 407 -24.16 -5.46 -2.67
CA LEU A 407 -23.28 -6.65 -2.62
C LEU A 407 -22.89 -7.09 -1.21
N GLY A 408 -23.68 -6.68 -0.20
CA GLY A 408 -23.48 -7.13 1.18
C GLY A 408 -23.78 -8.61 1.40
N LEU A 409 -24.53 -9.24 0.49
CA LEU A 409 -24.63 -10.68 0.35
C LEU A 409 -24.83 -11.04 -1.12
N ALA A 410 -23.97 -11.89 -1.66
CA ALA A 410 -24.13 -12.49 -2.99
C ALA A 410 -23.50 -13.87 -3.06
N ALA A 411 -24.16 -14.80 -3.74
CA ALA A 411 -23.70 -16.17 -3.90
C ALA A 411 -23.77 -16.62 -5.37
N CYS A 412 -22.85 -17.48 -5.79
CA CYS A 412 -22.92 -18.18 -7.07
C CYS A 412 -22.01 -19.42 -7.02
N ARG A 413 -22.06 -20.24 -8.08
CA ARG A 413 -20.99 -21.22 -8.30
C ARG A 413 -19.67 -20.48 -8.55
N LYS A 414 -18.56 -20.98 -8.00
CA LYS A 414 -17.23 -20.42 -8.20
C LYS A 414 -16.89 -20.25 -9.68
N GLN A 415 -17.25 -21.23 -10.51
CA GLN A 415 -16.99 -21.22 -11.95
C GLN A 415 -17.89 -20.24 -12.73
N ALA A 416 -19.01 -19.81 -12.16
CA ALA A 416 -19.91 -18.82 -12.76
C ALA A 416 -19.50 -17.37 -12.45
N TRP A 417 -18.55 -17.16 -11.54
CA TRP A 417 -18.09 -15.83 -11.17
C TRP A 417 -17.44 -15.11 -12.36
N GLN A 418 -17.89 -13.88 -12.64
CA GLN A 418 -17.48 -13.12 -13.83
C GLN A 418 -16.25 -12.23 -13.62
N GLY A 419 -15.79 -12.05 -12.37
CA GLY A 419 -14.63 -11.23 -12.03
C GLY A 419 -14.88 -9.71 -12.08
N TYR A 420 -14.18 -8.96 -11.23
CA TYR A 420 -14.13 -7.49 -11.34
C TYR A 420 -13.10 -7.01 -12.36
N ASN A 421 -13.24 -5.77 -12.83
CA ASN A 421 -12.20 -5.16 -13.67
C ASN A 421 -10.94 -4.95 -12.81
N PRO A 422 -9.74 -5.37 -13.26
CA PRO A 422 -8.51 -5.24 -12.48
C PRO A 422 -8.08 -3.77 -12.26
N ARG A 423 -8.66 -2.82 -12.99
CA ARG A 423 -8.42 -1.37 -12.82
C ARG A 423 -9.27 -0.74 -11.72
N PHE A 424 -10.21 -1.50 -11.12
CA PHE A 424 -11.00 -0.98 -9.99
C PHE A 424 -10.13 -0.78 -8.77
N SER A 425 -10.30 0.36 -8.10
CA SER A 425 -9.55 0.74 -6.91
C SER A 425 -10.42 1.57 -5.98
N GLY A 426 -10.13 1.53 -4.68
CA GLY A 426 -10.92 2.33 -3.72
C GLY A 426 -12.36 1.82 -3.58
N PHE A 427 -13.31 2.74 -3.39
CA PHE A 427 -14.69 2.40 -3.05
C PHE A 427 -15.70 2.67 -4.17
N GLY A 428 -16.50 1.66 -4.51
CA GLY A 428 -17.73 1.76 -5.31
C GLY A 428 -17.54 1.45 -6.80
N GLY A 429 -18.66 1.17 -7.48
CA GLY A 429 -18.70 0.82 -8.91
C GLY A 429 -19.01 -0.65 -9.19
N GLU A 430 -18.98 -1.52 -8.18
CA GLU A 430 -19.22 -2.96 -8.33
C GLU A 430 -20.71 -3.33 -8.44
N GLU A 431 -21.55 -2.61 -7.70
CA GLU A 431 -23.00 -2.82 -7.64
C GLU A 431 -23.64 -2.43 -8.99
N GLY A 432 -24.57 -3.24 -9.50
CA GLY A 432 -25.09 -3.10 -10.86
C GLY A 432 -24.13 -3.55 -11.97
N TYR A 433 -22.83 -3.22 -11.87
CA TYR A 433 -21.78 -3.65 -12.81
C TYR A 433 -21.66 -5.18 -12.88
N ILE A 434 -21.46 -5.84 -11.74
CA ILE A 434 -21.29 -7.30 -11.72
C ILE A 434 -22.56 -8.01 -12.19
N HIS A 435 -23.73 -7.47 -11.85
CA HIS A 435 -25.04 -7.96 -12.29
C HIS A 435 -25.16 -7.89 -13.81
N GLN A 436 -24.71 -6.79 -14.41
CA GLN A 436 -24.64 -6.65 -15.87
C GLN A 436 -23.65 -7.64 -16.49
N LYS A 437 -22.51 -7.97 -15.86
CA LYS A 437 -21.61 -9.01 -16.35
C LYS A 437 -22.28 -10.39 -16.42
N PHE A 438 -22.98 -10.79 -15.37
CA PHE A 438 -23.76 -12.04 -15.38
C PHE A 438 -24.79 -12.03 -16.51
N ARG A 439 -25.53 -10.93 -16.70
CA ARG A 439 -26.49 -10.80 -17.81
C ARG A 439 -25.83 -10.82 -19.19
N ASN A 440 -24.66 -10.19 -19.35
CA ASN A 440 -23.89 -10.23 -20.59
C ASN A 440 -23.40 -11.65 -20.91
N ALA A 441 -23.13 -12.46 -19.89
CA ALA A 441 -22.80 -13.89 -20.03
C ALA A 441 -24.03 -14.79 -20.25
N GLY A 442 -25.25 -14.22 -20.32
CA GLY A 442 -26.50 -14.95 -20.50
C GLY A 442 -27.08 -15.56 -19.22
N ALA A 443 -26.53 -15.23 -18.05
CA ALA A 443 -27.03 -15.66 -16.75
C ALA A 443 -28.05 -14.67 -16.16
N ARG A 444 -28.78 -15.11 -15.14
CA ARG A 444 -29.76 -14.32 -14.40
C ARG A 444 -29.18 -13.80 -13.08
N THR A 445 -29.85 -12.80 -12.54
CA THR A 445 -29.59 -12.23 -11.21
C THR A 445 -30.86 -12.41 -10.39
N LEU A 446 -30.83 -13.30 -9.41
CA LEU A 446 -32.02 -13.79 -8.71
C LEU A 446 -32.07 -13.32 -7.26
N CYS A 447 -33.26 -12.92 -6.84
CA CYS A 447 -33.62 -12.83 -5.43
C CYS A 447 -34.25 -14.16 -4.99
N LEU A 448 -33.67 -14.75 -3.95
CA LEU A 448 -34.13 -15.93 -3.23
C LEU A 448 -34.84 -15.46 -1.96
N PRO A 449 -36.18 -15.51 -1.88
CA PRO A 449 -36.93 -14.93 -0.76
C PRO A 449 -36.55 -15.48 0.62
N PHE A 450 -36.06 -16.72 0.68
CA PHE A 450 -35.61 -17.37 1.91
C PHE A 450 -34.24 -16.90 2.40
N LEU A 451 -33.40 -16.30 1.53
CA LEU A 451 -32.02 -15.94 1.83
C LEU A 451 -31.95 -14.55 2.47
N ARG A 452 -32.66 -14.37 3.58
CA ARG A 452 -32.75 -13.06 4.23
C ARG A 452 -31.55 -12.77 5.11
N TRP A 453 -31.10 -11.53 5.07
CA TRP A 453 -29.89 -11.09 5.76
C TRP A 453 -30.02 -9.67 6.26
N MET A 454 -29.36 -9.35 7.36
CA MET A 454 -29.29 -8.02 7.93
C MET A 454 -27.87 -7.49 7.79
N HIS A 455 -27.75 -6.19 7.55
CA HIS A 455 -26.47 -5.50 7.41
C HIS A 455 -26.40 -4.31 8.37
N ARG A 456 -25.29 -4.20 9.11
CA ARG A 456 -25.05 -3.03 9.96
C ARG A 456 -24.62 -1.83 9.12
N PHE A 457 -25.56 -0.93 8.80
CA PHE A 457 -25.24 0.34 8.12
C PHE A 457 -24.61 1.38 9.04
N SER A 458 -24.97 1.37 10.33
CA SER A 458 -24.47 2.35 11.28
C SER A 458 -22.97 2.15 11.55
N ARG A 459 -22.23 3.26 11.49
CA ARG A 459 -20.79 3.29 11.76
C ARG A 459 -20.50 4.45 12.72
N PRO A 460 -20.67 4.24 14.05
CA PRO A 460 -20.55 5.32 15.03
C PRO A 460 -19.14 5.95 15.05
N MET A 461 -18.11 5.17 14.69
CA MET A 461 -16.72 5.63 14.58
C MET A 461 -16.34 6.08 13.15
N GLY A 462 -17.31 6.17 12.25
CA GLY A 462 -17.07 6.45 10.84
C GLY A 462 -16.49 5.24 10.08
N VAL A 463 -16.02 5.48 8.86
CA VAL A 463 -15.30 4.50 8.04
C VAL A 463 -13.80 4.67 8.25
N HIS A 464 -13.06 3.57 8.28
CA HIS A 464 -11.60 3.56 8.45
C HIS A 464 -10.83 3.57 7.12
N TYR A 465 -11.55 3.58 5.99
CA TYR A 465 -11.00 3.62 4.64
C TYR A 465 -11.30 4.96 3.95
N PRO A 466 -10.43 5.42 3.03
CA PRO A 466 -10.71 6.58 2.19
C PRO A 466 -11.96 6.34 1.32
N ASN A 467 -12.82 7.36 1.21
CA ASN A 467 -13.99 7.32 0.32
C ASN A 467 -14.00 8.55 -0.58
N LYS A 468 -13.27 8.47 -1.70
CA LYS A 468 -13.04 9.59 -2.62
C LYS A 468 -14.00 9.56 -3.80
N TRP A 469 -14.42 10.74 -4.26
CA TRP A 469 -15.29 10.86 -5.43
C TRP A 469 -14.60 10.38 -6.70
N GLU A 470 -13.31 10.68 -6.83
CA GLU A 470 -12.49 10.40 -7.99
C GLU A 470 -12.41 8.90 -8.26
N GLU A 471 -12.13 8.11 -7.22
CA GLU A 471 -12.08 6.64 -7.28
C GLU A 471 -13.43 6.05 -7.69
N ARG A 472 -14.53 6.57 -7.13
CA ARG A 472 -15.88 6.09 -7.43
C ARG A 472 -16.29 6.40 -8.87
N ILE A 473 -16.13 7.66 -9.30
CA ILE A 473 -16.45 8.11 -10.67
C ILE A 473 -15.66 7.26 -11.67
N ARG A 474 -14.36 7.08 -11.40
CA ARG A 474 -13.47 6.26 -12.21
C ARG A 474 -13.96 4.82 -12.35
N ASN A 475 -14.26 4.15 -11.23
CA ASN A 475 -14.72 2.76 -11.28
C ASN A 475 -16.04 2.62 -12.04
N TYR A 476 -16.99 3.54 -11.86
CA TYR A 476 -18.22 3.53 -12.65
C TYR A 476 -17.97 3.75 -14.14
N LEU A 477 -17.09 4.68 -14.53
CA LEU A 477 -16.74 4.92 -15.94
C LEU A 477 -16.15 3.66 -16.58
N ILE A 478 -15.13 3.07 -15.95
CA ILE A 478 -14.47 1.85 -16.43
C ILE A 478 -15.47 0.69 -16.49
N GLY A 479 -16.26 0.51 -15.43
CA GLY A 479 -17.22 -0.57 -15.34
C GLY A 479 -18.31 -0.46 -16.39
N PHE A 480 -18.94 0.72 -16.52
CA PHE A 480 -20.03 0.94 -17.48
C PHE A 480 -19.54 0.79 -18.93
N GLU A 481 -18.33 1.27 -19.23
CA GLU A 481 -17.73 1.07 -20.55
C GLU A 481 -17.49 -0.42 -20.85
N GLU A 482 -16.91 -1.18 -19.90
CA GLU A 482 -16.69 -2.63 -20.07
C GLU A 482 -17.99 -3.39 -20.35
N VAL A 483 -19.06 -3.08 -19.64
CA VAL A 483 -20.32 -3.83 -19.73
C VAL A 483 -21.33 -3.26 -20.72
N GLY A 484 -21.01 -2.15 -21.39
CA GLY A 484 -21.86 -1.49 -22.39
C GLY A 484 -23.08 -0.75 -21.80
N LEU A 485 -22.95 -0.20 -20.59
CA LEU A 485 -23.97 0.65 -19.97
C LEU A 485 -23.81 2.13 -20.40
N ASP A 486 -24.86 2.93 -20.16
CA ASP A 486 -24.92 4.34 -20.61
C ASP A 486 -23.95 5.23 -19.79
N ILE A 487 -22.81 5.54 -20.41
CA ILE A 487 -21.79 6.43 -19.85
C ILE A 487 -22.21 7.91 -19.86
N GLU A 488 -23.14 8.33 -20.72
CA GLU A 488 -23.55 9.73 -20.81
C GLU A 488 -24.45 10.11 -19.63
N GLN A 489 -25.40 9.24 -19.25
CA GLN A 489 -26.20 9.43 -18.04
C GLN A 489 -25.33 9.46 -16.77
N LEU A 490 -24.34 8.57 -16.70
CA LEU A 490 -23.35 8.55 -15.63
C LEU A 490 -22.60 9.89 -15.55
N ARG A 491 -22.08 10.37 -16.68
CA ARG A 491 -21.34 11.65 -16.73
C ARG A 491 -22.22 12.81 -16.31
N GLN A 492 -23.45 12.89 -16.81
CA GLN A 492 -24.39 13.92 -16.41
C GLN A 492 -24.61 13.92 -14.89
N HIS A 493 -24.91 12.75 -14.32
CA HIS A 493 -25.15 12.61 -12.89
C HIS A 493 -23.94 13.05 -12.05
N PHE A 494 -22.74 12.61 -12.41
CA PHE A 494 -21.54 13.01 -11.66
C PHE A 494 -21.16 14.48 -11.85
N CYS A 495 -21.46 15.09 -13.00
CA CYS A 495 -21.35 16.54 -13.17
C CYS A 495 -22.29 17.29 -12.21
N GLU A 496 -23.50 16.77 -11.95
CA GLU A 496 -24.48 17.37 -11.03
C GLU A 496 -24.06 17.25 -9.56
N VAL A 497 -23.49 16.12 -9.13
CA VAL A 497 -23.08 15.92 -7.72
C VAL A 497 -21.65 16.39 -7.40
N THR A 498 -20.83 16.64 -8.43
CA THR A 498 -19.47 17.19 -8.27
C THR A 498 -19.31 18.45 -9.14
N SER A 499 -18.59 18.36 -10.26
CA SER A 499 -18.51 19.40 -11.29
C SER A 499 -18.06 18.79 -12.63
N GLN A 500 -18.38 19.46 -13.73
CA GLN A 500 -17.92 19.05 -15.07
C GLN A 500 -16.40 18.92 -15.15
N LYS A 501 -15.66 19.86 -14.53
CA LYS A 501 -14.19 19.85 -14.53
C LYS A 501 -13.63 18.56 -13.91
N VAL A 502 -14.15 18.14 -12.76
CA VAL A 502 -13.70 16.92 -12.07
C VAL A 502 -13.94 15.69 -12.93
N VAL A 503 -15.14 15.56 -13.53
CA VAL A 503 -15.47 14.42 -14.39
C VAL A 503 -14.58 14.38 -15.63
N GLU A 504 -14.34 15.53 -16.28
CA GLU A 504 -13.47 15.61 -17.46
C GLU A 504 -12.01 15.29 -17.15
N GLU A 505 -11.50 15.73 -15.99
CA GLU A 505 -10.15 15.37 -15.52
C GLU A 505 -10.01 13.85 -15.33
N ILE A 506 -11.01 13.19 -14.73
CA ILE A 506 -10.99 11.73 -14.53
C ILE A 506 -11.11 10.99 -15.86
N VAL A 507 -11.98 11.43 -16.77
CA VAL A 507 -12.08 10.86 -18.12
C VAL A 507 -10.75 10.99 -18.86
N GLN A 508 -10.07 12.12 -18.74
CA GLN A 508 -8.76 12.31 -19.35
C GLN A 508 -7.71 11.40 -18.70
N GLN A 509 -7.71 11.26 -17.37
CA GLN A 509 -6.83 10.31 -16.67
C GLN A 509 -7.03 8.87 -17.12
N ILE A 510 -8.28 8.40 -17.27
CA ILE A 510 -8.59 7.05 -17.79
C ILE A 510 -8.02 6.86 -19.20
N LYS A 511 -8.15 7.86 -20.07
CA LYS A 511 -7.60 7.83 -21.43
C LYS A 511 -6.08 7.87 -21.44
N ASP A 512 -5.48 8.69 -20.59
CA ASP A 512 -4.02 8.79 -20.49
C ASP A 512 -3.43 7.47 -19.99
N GLU A 513 -4.08 6.82 -19.03
CA GLU A 513 -3.72 5.47 -18.59
C GLU A 513 -3.86 4.44 -19.70
N GLU A 514 -4.93 4.43 -20.49
CA GLU A 514 -5.08 3.47 -21.60
C GLU A 514 -4.01 3.63 -22.66
N ASN A 515 -3.60 4.88 -22.89
CA ASN A 515 -2.54 5.23 -23.82
C ASN A 515 -1.13 5.16 -23.19
N ASP A 516 -1.01 4.78 -21.92
CA ASP A 516 0.27 4.64 -21.24
C ASP A 516 1.09 3.53 -21.92
N PRO A 517 2.22 3.85 -22.57
CA PRO A 517 3.05 2.85 -23.23
C PRO A 517 3.57 1.78 -22.26
N PHE A 518 3.67 2.07 -20.96
CA PHE A 518 4.09 1.10 -19.96
C PHE A 518 3.06 -0.02 -19.71
N ASN A 519 1.82 0.10 -20.21
CA ASN A 519 0.85 -1.00 -20.22
C ASN A 519 1.25 -2.17 -21.11
N PHE A 520 2.23 -1.97 -22.00
CA PHE A 520 2.76 -3.05 -22.81
C PHE A 520 3.54 -4.11 -22.00
N PHE A 521 4.00 -3.75 -20.80
CA PHE A 521 4.74 -4.64 -19.90
C PHE A 521 3.81 -5.17 -18.80
N ASP A 522 3.73 -6.50 -18.69
CA ASP A 522 2.93 -7.18 -17.66
C ASP A 522 3.52 -6.97 -16.25
N GLY A 523 4.83 -6.74 -16.17
CA GLY A 523 5.53 -6.40 -14.94
C GLY A 523 6.66 -5.40 -15.18
N ILE A 524 6.82 -4.47 -14.25
CA ILE A 524 7.91 -3.50 -14.23
C ILE A 524 8.65 -3.67 -12.91
N TYR A 525 9.94 -4.00 -13.00
CA TYR A 525 10.80 -4.22 -11.84
C TYR A 525 11.91 -3.18 -11.82
N CYS A 526 12.31 -2.75 -10.63
CA CYS A 526 13.49 -1.90 -10.45
C CYS A 526 14.46 -2.54 -9.45
N ILE A 527 15.65 -2.89 -9.92
CA ILE A 527 16.73 -3.47 -9.11
C ILE A 527 17.37 -2.36 -8.29
N ASN A 528 17.43 -2.55 -6.97
CA ASN A 528 18.08 -1.62 -6.04
C ASN A 528 18.63 -2.40 -4.84
N LEU A 529 19.83 -2.06 -4.37
CA LEU A 529 20.39 -2.64 -3.15
C LEU A 529 19.68 -2.04 -1.92
N ASP A 530 19.39 -2.86 -0.91
CA ASP A 530 18.66 -2.40 0.29
C ASP A 530 19.37 -1.26 1.02
N ARG A 531 20.71 -1.29 1.05
CA ARG A 531 21.55 -0.24 1.64
C ARG A 531 21.55 1.08 0.86
N GLU A 532 21.18 1.07 -0.42
CA GLU A 532 21.22 2.22 -1.33
C GLU A 532 19.90 3.00 -1.32
N VAL A 533 19.44 3.37 -0.12
CA VAL A 533 18.17 4.07 0.10
C VAL A 533 18.12 5.39 -0.68
N GLY A 534 19.20 6.17 -0.68
CA GLY A 534 19.28 7.42 -1.42
C GLY A 534 19.22 7.28 -2.95
N ARG A 535 19.64 6.14 -3.52
CA ARG A 535 19.45 5.85 -4.96
C ARG A 535 17.99 5.50 -5.24
N TRP A 536 17.37 4.73 -4.34
CA TRP A 536 15.95 4.40 -4.43
C TRP A 536 15.08 5.65 -4.44
N GLN A 537 15.25 6.57 -3.48
CA GLN A 537 14.49 7.83 -3.42
C GLN A 537 14.56 8.64 -4.72
N LYS A 538 15.77 8.76 -5.30
CA LYS A 538 15.97 9.45 -6.59
C LYS A 538 15.25 8.74 -7.72
N MET A 539 15.30 7.41 -7.74
CA MET A 539 14.58 6.60 -8.72
C MET A 539 13.06 6.75 -8.54
N GLU A 540 12.53 6.76 -7.32
CA GLU A 540 11.11 6.97 -7.06
C GLU A 540 10.60 8.29 -7.63
N VAL A 541 11.37 9.37 -7.47
CA VAL A 541 11.02 10.67 -8.09
C VAL A 541 10.94 10.53 -9.61
N ARG A 542 11.89 9.84 -10.24
CA ARG A 542 11.88 9.60 -11.70
C ARG A 542 10.69 8.76 -12.14
N LEU A 543 10.36 7.71 -11.39
CA LEU A 543 9.20 6.86 -11.65
C LEU A 543 7.88 7.62 -11.47
N LYS A 544 7.80 8.56 -10.51
CA LYS A 544 6.65 9.47 -10.34
C LYS A 544 6.50 10.41 -11.53
N MET A 545 7.60 10.96 -12.05
CA MET A 545 7.56 11.80 -13.26
C MET A 545 7.08 11.04 -14.50
N LEU A 546 7.36 9.73 -14.56
CA LEU A 546 6.85 8.84 -15.62
C LEU A 546 5.41 8.35 -15.37
N GLY A 547 4.82 8.62 -14.20
CA GLY A 547 3.48 8.13 -13.85
C GLY A 547 3.39 6.65 -13.49
N ILE A 548 4.52 5.95 -13.29
CA ILE A 548 4.55 4.49 -13.10
C ILE A 548 5.04 4.02 -11.73
N ARG A 549 5.24 4.93 -10.76
CA ARG A 549 5.78 4.57 -9.43
C ARG A 549 5.00 3.44 -8.77
N ASP A 550 3.67 3.47 -8.84
CA ASP A 550 2.82 2.48 -8.17
C ASP A 550 2.75 1.14 -8.92
N ARG A 551 3.24 1.11 -10.17
CA ARG A 551 3.32 -0.10 -11.01
C ARG A 551 4.68 -0.79 -10.92
N VAL A 552 5.69 -0.12 -10.36
CA VAL A 552 7.06 -0.63 -10.28
C VAL A 552 7.26 -1.42 -9.01
N ILE A 553 7.67 -2.68 -9.15
CA ILE A 553 8.06 -3.56 -8.05
C ILE A 553 9.54 -3.33 -7.77
N ARG A 554 9.88 -2.79 -6.59
CA ARG A 554 11.27 -2.75 -6.13
C ARG A 554 11.76 -4.17 -5.89
N PHE A 555 12.87 -4.53 -6.51
CA PHE A 555 13.55 -5.81 -6.31
C PHE A 555 14.84 -5.57 -5.52
N SER A 556 14.93 -6.16 -4.32
CA SER A 556 16.15 -6.14 -3.51
C SER A 556 17.27 -6.87 -4.25
N ALA A 557 18.23 -6.09 -4.74
CA ALA A 557 19.34 -6.58 -5.52
C ALA A 557 20.17 -7.58 -4.70
N ILE A 558 20.59 -8.66 -5.35
CA ILE A 558 21.41 -9.69 -4.70
C ILE A 558 22.81 -9.12 -4.46
N GLU A 559 23.16 -8.97 -3.19
CA GLU A 559 24.40 -8.35 -2.76
C GLU A 559 25.57 -9.35 -2.85
N THR A 560 26.53 -9.07 -3.73
CA THR A 560 27.73 -9.91 -3.90
C THR A 560 29.00 -9.07 -3.78
N PRO A 561 29.60 -8.97 -2.57
CA PRO A 561 30.74 -8.10 -2.31
C PRO A 561 31.95 -8.34 -3.23
N GLU A 562 32.15 -9.58 -3.67
CA GLU A 562 33.28 -9.97 -4.52
C GLU A 562 33.14 -9.52 -5.98
N SER A 563 31.90 -9.36 -6.48
CA SER A 563 31.64 -8.94 -7.86
C SER A 563 30.19 -8.54 -8.04
N HIS A 564 29.95 -7.27 -8.36
CA HIS A 564 28.61 -6.75 -8.64
C HIS A 564 27.94 -7.44 -9.86
N HIS A 565 28.71 -7.97 -10.82
CA HIS A 565 28.18 -8.68 -11.98
C HIS A 565 27.43 -9.97 -11.61
N ILE A 566 27.84 -10.66 -10.54
CA ILE A 566 27.14 -11.85 -10.04
C ILE A 566 25.76 -11.46 -9.54
N GLY A 567 25.70 -10.47 -8.66
CA GLY A 567 24.48 -9.94 -8.08
C GLY A 567 23.51 -9.42 -9.14
N CYS A 568 24.01 -8.68 -10.12
CA CYS A 568 23.23 -8.20 -11.26
C CYS A 568 22.60 -9.37 -12.05
N ALA A 569 23.41 -10.35 -12.47
CA ALA A 569 22.92 -11.49 -13.24
C ALA A 569 21.89 -12.33 -12.46
N LEU A 570 22.12 -12.59 -11.17
CA LEU A 570 21.17 -13.31 -10.33
C LEU A 570 19.89 -12.51 -10.07
N SER A 571 19.97 -11.18 -9.94
CA SER A 571 18.80 -10.33 -9.74
C SER A 571 17.88 -10.36 -10.96
N HIS A 572 18.45 -10.22 -12.16
CA HIS A 572 17.70 -10.39 -13.42
C HIS A 572 17.08 -11.78 -13.53
N ARG A 573 17.84 -12.84 -13.23
CA ARG A 573 17.32 -14.22 -13.26
C ARG A 573 16.12 -14.39 -12.32
N ASN A 574 16.20 -13.90 -11.08
CA ASN A 574 15.11 -14.04 -10.10
C ASN A 574 13.85 -13.27 -10.52
N ILE A 575 14.02 -12.07 -11.09
CA ILE A 575 12.90 -11.32 -11.65
C ILE A 575 12.23 -12.11 -12.78
N ILE A 576 13.03 -12.67 -13.69
CA ILE A 576 12.54 -13.48 -14.80
C ILE A 576 11.83 -14.74 -14.29
N GLU A 577 12.38 -15.44 -13.30
CA GLU A 577 11.75 -16.61 -12.69
C GLU A 577 10.37 -16.26 -12.08
N ASN A 578 10.29 -15.15 -11.35
CA ASN A 578 9.04 -14.65 -10.77
C ASN A 578 8.01 -14.31 -11.86
N ALA A 579 8.44 -13.61 -12.90
CA ALA A 579 7.59 -13.25 -14.02
C ALA A 579 7.04 -14.48 -14.76
N ARG A 580 7.86 -15.51 -14.96
CA ARG A 580 7.42 -16.78 -15.58
C ARG A 580 6.39 -17.51 -14.73
N LYS A 581 6.57 -17.55 -13.40
CA LYS A 581 5.55 -18.10 -12.48
C LYS A 581 4.22 -17.36 -12.55
N LYS A 582 4.24 -16.06 -12.88
CA LYS A 582 3.04 -15.22 -13.09
C LYS A 582 2.47 -15.28 -14.52
N GLY A 583 3.09 -16.01 -15.43
CA GLY A 583 2.65 -16.10 -16.82
C GLY A 583 2.90 -14.84 -17.67
N PHE A 584 3.75 -13.92 -17.21
CA PHE A 584 4.05 -12.67 -17.91
C PHE A 584 4.69 -12.93 -19.28
N GLN A 585 4.29 -12.12 -20.26
CA GLN A 585 4.78 -12.15 -21.63
C GLN A 585 5.91 -11.13 -21.84
N ASN A 586 5.77 -9.92 -21.32
CA ASN A 586 6.74 -8.84 -21.48
C ASN A 586 7.07 -8.22 -20.11
N VAL A 587 8.35 -8.20 -19.73
CA VAL A 587 8.78 -7.67 -18.43
C VAL A 587 9.82 -6.59 -18.65
N LEU A 588 9.57 -5.39 -18.13
CA LEU A 588 10.55 -4.31 -18.09
C LEU A 588 11.36 -4.40 -16.79
N VAL A 589 12.69 -4.40 -16.92
CA VAL A 589 13.61 -4.34 -15.79
C VAL A 589 14.43 -3.06 -15.88
N LEU A 590 14.40 -2.32 -14.78
CA LEU A 590 15.13 -1.08 -14.56
C LEU A 590 16.20 -1.30 -13.49
N GLU A 591 17.28 -0.53 -13.57
CA GLU A 591 18.22 -0.35 -12.45
C GLU A 591 18.03 1.05 -11.85
N ASP A 592 18.35 1.22 -10.58
CA ASP A 592 18.12 2.46 -9.82
C ASP A 592 19.00 3.65 -10.25
N ASP A 593 19.99 3.45 -11.13
CA ASP A 593 20.73 4.52 -11.80
C ASP A 593 20.17 4.90 -13.18
N ALA A 594 19.08 4.28 -13.63
CA ALA A 594 18.40 4.68 -14.85
C ALA A 594 17.90 6.14 -14.74
N MET A 595 18.18 6.91 -15.80
CA MET A 595 17.75 8.29 -16.01
C MET A 595 16.94 8.36 -17.28
N PHE A 596 15.80 9.03 -17.25
CA PHE A 596 14.85 9.07 -18.37
C PHE A 596 14.76 10.48 -18.99
N HIS A 597 14.56 10.54 -20.30
CA HIS A 597 14.35 11.79 -21.03
C HIS A 597 12.90 12.30 -20.90
N ASP A 598 12.68 13.60 -21.02
CA ASP A 598 11.33 14.21 -20.91
C ASP A 598 10.34 13.68 -21.95
N GLU A 599 10.82 13.32 -23.15
CA GLU A 599 9.99 12.73 -24.22
C GLU A 599 9.85 11.19 -24.13
N THR A 600 10.15 10.57 -22.98
CA THR A 600 10.13 9.11 -22.81
C THR A 600 8.81 8.49 -23.26
N LEU A 601 7.67 9.01 -22.79
CA LEU A 601 6.35 8.46 -23.11
C LEU A 601 6.09 8.48 -24.62
N LYS A 602 6.36 9.61 -25.28
CA LYS A 602 6.17 9.79 -26.72
C LYS A 602 7.01 8.81 -27.55
N HIS A 603 8.32 8.71 -27.26
CA HIS A 603 9.21 7.85 -28.03
C HIS A 603 8.99 6.36 -27.73
N LEU A 604 8.61 6.02 -26.50
CA LEU A 604 8.24 4.66 -26.13
C LEU A 604 6.95 4.23 -26.84
N SER A 605 5.90 5.05 -26.82
CA SER A 605 4.65 4.77 -27.55
C SER A 605 4.89 4.52 -29.03
N ASN A 606 5.68 5.38 -29.70
CA ASN A 606 6.00 5.21 -31.12
C ASN A 606 6.79 3.91 -31.40
N SER A 607 7.74 3.57 -30.52
CA SER A 607 8.56 2.37 -30.67
C SER A 607 7.75 1.10 -30.45
N LEU A 608 6.81 1.10 -29.49
CA LEU A 608 5.98 -0.05 -29.17
C LEU A 608 4.95 -0.37 -30.25
N VAL A 609 4.46 0.62 -31.01
CA VAL A 609 3.63 0.38 -32.20
C VAL A 609 4.36 -0.51 -33.20
N GLU A 610 5.65 -0.26 -33.44
CA GLU A 610 6.47 -1.08 -34.34
C GLU A 610 6.87 -2.41 -33.70
N LEU A 611 7.23 -2.40 -32.40
CA LEU A 611 7.74 -3.58 -31.68
C LEU A 611 6.71 -4.71 -31.62
N LYS A 612 5.42 -4.38 -31.48
CA LYS A 612 4.29 -5.34 -31.46
C LYS A 612 4.22 -6.22 -32.71
N HIS A 613 4.80 -5.78 -33.83
CA HIS A 613 4.79 -6.49 -35.10
C HIS A 613 6.11 -7.23 -35.39
N LEU A 614 7.06 -7.17 -34.47
CA LEU A 614 8.35 -7.86 -34.58
C LEU A 614 8.38 -9.10 -33.70
N ASP A 615 9.16 -10.08 -34.14
CA ASP A 615 9.61 -11.20 -33.31
C ASP A 615 10.90 -10.77 -32.60
N TRP A 616 10.78 -10.41 -31.31
CA TRP A 616 11.87 -9.82 -30.51
C TRP A 616 12.11 -10.60 -29.21
N ASN A 617 13.37 -10.62 -28.77
CA ASN A 617 13.78 -11.30 -27.54
C ASN A 617 14.05 -10.30 -26.40
N ALA A 618 14.87 -9.29 -26.68
CA ALA A 618 15.18 -8.22 -25.74
C ALA A 618 14.99 -6.86 -26.40
N PHE A 619 14.39 -5.94 -25.67
CA PHE A 619 14.13 -4.57 -26.10
C PHE A 619 14.79 -3.56 -25.16
N TYR A 620 15.79 -2.84 -25.67
CA TYR A 620 16.54 -1.84 -24.92
C TYR A 620 15.88 -0.46 -25.03
N LEU A 621 15.53 0.12 -23.88
CA LEU A 621 15.10 1.52 -23.77
C LEU A 621 16.31 2.47 -23.72
N GLY A 622 17.46 1.92 -23.36
CA GLY A 622 18.74 2.59 -23.23
C GLY A 622 19.88 1.59 -23.10
N GLY A 623 21.10 2.02 -23.40
CA GLY A 623 22.28 1.17 -23.28
C GLY A 623 23.55 1.91 -23.71
N MET A 624 24.70 1.38 -23.31
CA MET A 624 26.00 1.90 -23.76
C MET A 624 26.43 1.21 -25.06
N LYS A 625 26.78 1.99 -26.09
CA LYS A 625 27.41 1.46 -27.31
C LYS A 625 28.89 1.15 -27.02
N TRP A 626 29.25 -0.12 -26.88
CA TRP A 626 30.61 -0.52 -26.52
C TRP A 626 31.59 -0.41 -27.69
N GLY A 627 32.63 0.41 -27.52
CA GLY A 627 33.78 0.48 -28.45
C GLY A 627 33.65 1.49 -29.59
N GLU A 628 32.64 2.36 -29.57
CA GLU A 628 32.40 3.33 -30.65
C GLU A 628 32.13 4.73 -30.08
N ILE A 629 33.21 5.42 -29.69
CA ILE A 629 33.16 6.85 -29.40
C ILE A 629 32.94 7.55 -30.76
N ASN A 630 31.72 8.05 -31.00
CA ASN A 630 31.18 8.57 -32.28
C ASN A 630 30.52 7.53 -33.22
N ALA A 631 29.92 6.47 -32.68
CA ALA A 631 29.12 5.51 -33.45
C ALA A 631 28.01 6.18 -34.29
N GLU A 632 27.94 5.86 -35.58
CA GLU A 632 26.73 6.05 -36.37
C GLU A 632 25.51 5.38 -35.67
N PRO A 633 24.27 5.84 -35.93
CA PRO A 633 23.07 5.12 -35.49
C PRO A 633 23.13 3.65 -35.92
N TYR A 634 22.54 2.75 -35.13
CA TYR A 634 22.46 1.37 -35.57
C TYR A 634 21.55 1.29 -36.80
N ALA A 635 21.69 0.22 -37.59
CA ALA A 635 20.82 0.02 -38.74
C ALA A 635 19.36 -0.09 -38.27
N LYS A 636 18.48 0.71 -38.87
CA LYS A 636 17.02 0.60 -38.66
C LYS A 636 16.56 -0.79 -39.06
N ILE A 637 15.66 -1.36 -38.27
CA ILE A 637 14.99 -2.61 -38.63
C ILE A 637 14.12 -2.34 -39.86
N ASN A 638 14.04 -3.30 -40.79
CA ASN A 638 13.30 -3.11 -42.03
C ASN A 638 11.82 -2.81 -41.72
N GLY A 639 11.29 -1.72 -42.28
CA GLY A 639 9.93 -1.24 -42.02
C GLY A 639 9.75 -0.43 -40.73
N CYS A 640 10.81 -0.27 -39.92
CA CYS A 640 10.77 0.46 -38.66
C CYS A 640 11.44 1.83 -38.77
N ARG A 641 10.81 2.84 -38.18
CA ARG A 641 11.35 4.20 -38.04
C ARG A 641 11.98 4.41 -36.66
N TYR A 642 11.49 3.73 -35.64
CA TYR A 642 11.88 3.94 -34.24
C TYR A 642 12.69 2.79 -33.64
N LEU A 643 12.90 1.70 -34.40
CA LEU A 643 13.63 0.52 -33.92
C LEU A 643 14.90 0.24 -34.74
N GLU A 644 15.97 -0.14 -34.04
CA GLU A 644 17.27 -0.50 -34.64
C GLU A 644 17.77 -1.85 -34.10
N THR A 645 18.65 -2.51 -34.87
CA THR A 645 19.33 -3.75 -34.44
C THR A 645 20.65 -3.43 -33.74
N PRO A 646 20.77 -3.60 -32.41
CA PRO A 646 22.01 -3.32 -31.70
C PRO A 646 23.07 -4.38 -32.05
N ARG A 647 24.33 -3.94 -32.19
CA ARG A 647 25.47 -4.85 -32.42
C ARG A 647 26.33 -5.12 -31.19
N ARG A 648 26.51 -4.11 -30.34
CA ARG A 648 27.38 -4.14 -29.14
C ARG A 648 26.80 -3.25 -28.05
N MET A 649 25.50 -3.42 -27.77
CA MET A 649 24.86 -2.69 -26.68
C MET A 649 25.15 -3.39 -25.36
N THR A 650 25.76 -2.67 -24.43
CA THR A 650 26.05 -3.12 -23.08
C THR A 650 25.22 -2.32 -22.08
N THR A 651 25.31 -2.69 -20.80
CA THR A 651 24.45 -2.22 -19.69
C THR A 651 22.99 -2.70 -19.77
N THR A 652 22.36 -2.82 -18.60
CA THR A 652 21.00 -3.36 -18.43
C THR A 652 20.08 -2.42 -17.64
N HIS A 653 20.47 -1.14 -17.52
CA HIS A 653 19.77 -0.16 -16.70
C HIS A 653 18.31 0.08 -17.11
N ALA A 654 17.93 -0.18 -18.36
CA ALA A 654 16.54 -0.18 -18.80
C ALA A 654 16.34 -1.13 -19.99
N ILE A 655 15.90 -2.36 -19.71
CA ILE A 655 15.75 -3.44 -20.70
C ILE A 655 14.46 -4.23 -20.45
N ALA A 656 13.75 -4.57 -21.53
CA ALA A 656 12.61 -5.47 -21.47
C ALA A 656 12.94 -6.85 -22.04
N TYR A 657 12.39 -7.89 -21.42
CA TYR A 657 12.50 -9.29 -21.82
C TYR A 657 11.15 -9.79 -22.32
N ASN A 658 11.14 -10.47 -23.46
CA ASN A 658 9.98 -11.22 -23.94
C ASN A 658 10.01 -12.66 -23.41
N ALA A 659 8.84 -13.29 -23.24
CA ALA A 659 8.69 -14.65 -22.73
C ALA A 659 9.59 -15.69 -23.42
N GLY A 660 9.80 -15.57 -24.74
CA GLY A 660 10.69 -16.49 -25.47
C GLY A 660 12.14 -16.44 -24.98
N LEU A 661 12.64 -15.26 -24.60
CA LEU A 661 13.98 -15.09 -24.04
C LEU A 661 14.05 -15.48 -22.56
N MET A 662 12.98 -15.26 -21.80
CA MET A 662 12.94 -15.59 -20.39
C MET A 662 13.25 -17.06 -20.13
N ASP A 663 12.67 -17.97 -20.93
CA ASP A 663 12.92 -19.41 -20.79
C ASP A 663 14.40 -19.75 -21.10
N ILE A 664 14.99 -19.14 -22.13
CA ILE A 664 16.41 -19.30 -22.47
C ILE A 664 17.31 -18.80 -21.33
N ILE A 665 16.99 -17.65 -20.73
CA ILE A 665 17.74 -17.14 -19.57
C ILE A 665 17.64 -18.09 -18.38
N LEU A 666 16.47 -18.68 -18.15
CA LEU A 666 16.28 -19.62 -17.05
C LEU A 666 17.08 -20.92 -17.24
N GLU A 667 17.26 -21.37 -18.48
CA GLU A 667 18.10 -22.51 -18.82
C GLU A 667 19.61 -22.19 -18.75
N ASP A 668 20.03 -21.03 -19.25
CA ASP A 668 21.45 -20.70 -19.44
C ASP A 668 22.13 -20.14 -18.18
N LEU A 669 21.42 -19.34 -17.37
CA LEU A 669 21.98 -18.72 -16.17
C LEU A 669 21.88 -19.69 -14.98
N PRO A 670 22.89 -19.80 -14.11
CA PRO A 670 22.74 -20.54 -12.85
C PRO A 670 21.91 -19.78 -11.82
N ASP A 671 21.34 -20.48 -10.84
CA ASP A 671 20.49 -19.91 -9.78
C ASP A 671 21.22 -19.56 -8.47
N ASN A 672 22.51 -19.90 -8.37
CA ASN A 672 23.31 -19.70 -7.17
C ASN A 672 24.64 -19.01 -7.46
N ILE A 673 25.20 -18.37 -6.42
CA ILE A 673 26.39 -17.52 -6.49
C ILE A 673 27.60 -18.28 -7.05
N GLU A 674 27.88 -19.49 -6.60
CA GLU A 674 29.09 -20.24 -6.99
C GLU A 674 29.06 -20.71 -8.45
N ALA A 675 27.89 -21.20 -8.90
CA ALA A 675 27.70 -21.55 -10.29
C ALA A 675 27.72 -20.30 -11.18
N MET A 676 27.10 -19.18 -10.74
CA MET A 676 27.12 -17.91 -11.45
C MET A 676 28.55 -17.34 -11.58
N LYS A 677 29.37 -17.44 -10.53
CA LYS A 677 30.81 -17.10 -10.59
C LYS A 677 31.51 -17.86 -11.72
N SER A 678 31.24 -19.15 -11.85
CA SER A 678 31.81 -19.99 -12.91
C SER A 678 31.29 -19.62 -14.29
N TRP A 679 30.00 -19.32 -14.40
CA TRP A 679 29.37 -18.86 -15.64
C TRP A 679 29.96 -17.52 -16.13
N LEU A 680 30.18 -16.56 -15.21
CA LEU A 680 30.79 -15.27 -15.54
C LEU A 680 32.24 -15.36 -16.01
N LYS A 681 33.00 -16.41 -15.68
CA LYS A 681 34.33 -16.62 -16.27
C LYS A 681 34.26 -16.76 -17.80
N LYS A 682 33.17 -17.33 -18.32
CA LYS A 682 32.92 -17.50 -19.76
C LYS A 682 32.19 -16.30 -20.37
N HIS A 683 31.23 -15.74 -19.64
CA HIS A 683 30.28 -14.74 -20.18
C HIS A 683 30.58 -13.29 -19.77
N ARG A 684 31.46 -13.07 -18.78
CA ARG A 684 31.88 -11.79 -18.17
C ARG A 684 30.81 -11.07 -17.35
N ALA A 685 29.64 -10.86 -17.93
CA ALA A 685 28.49 -10.18 -17.31
C ALA A 685 27.21 -10.52 -18.08
N ILE A 686 26.04 -10.27 -17.49
CA ILE A 686 24.75 -10.56 -18.14
C ILE A 686 24.55 -9.72 -19.41
N ASP A 687 24.91 -8.43 -19.37
CA ASP A 687 24.83 -7.54 -20.53
C ASP A 687 25.70 -8.04 -21.70
N GLN A 688 26.92 -8.52 -21.41
CA GLN A 688 27.83 -9.13 -22.39
C GLN A 688 27.29 -10.46 -22.95
N TYR A 689 26.59 -11.24 -22.14
CA TYR A 689 25.90 -12.44 -22.60
C TYR A 689 24.77 -12.09 -23.56
N LEU A 690 23.92 -11.11 -23.21
CA LEU A 690 22.79 -10.68 -24.03
C LEU A 690 23.24 -10.23 -25.43
N THR A 691 24.42 -9.59 -25.56
CA THR A 691 24.95 -9.17 -26.87
C THR A 691 25.18 -10.30 -27.88
N LYS A 692 25.20 -11.55 -27.41
CA LYS A 692 25.43 -12.74 -28.23
C LYS A 692 24.14 -13.40 -28.70
N LEU A 693 22.99 -12.90 -28.27
CA LEU A 693 21.68 -13.44 -28.60
C LEU A 693 21.12 -12.77 -29.86
N ASP A 694 20.18 -13.46 -30.51
CA ASP A 694 19.47 -12.95 -31.67
C ASP A 694 18.22 -12.15 -31.26
N LYS A 695 17.68 -11.40 -32.22
CA LYS A 695 16.43 -10.62 -32.07
C LYS A 695 16.49 -9.57 -30.96
N LEU A 696 17.66 -8.97 -30.78
CA LEU A 696 17.84 -7.79 -29.96
C LEU A 696 17.29 -6.57 -30.71
N VAL A 697 16.59 -5.70 -29.98
CA VAL A 697 16.01 -4.47 -30.52
C VAL A 697 16.36 -3.33 -29.58
N VAL A 698 16.71 -2.17 -30.13
CA VAL A 698 16.86 -0.93 -29.34
C VAL A 698 15.99 0.16 -29.96
N MET A 699 15.37 0.97 -29.10
CA MET A 699 14.63 2.15 -29.58
C MET A 699 15.54 3.31 -29.97
N SER A 700 15.08 4.12 -30.92
CA SER A 700 15.81 5.26 -31.47
C SER A 700 14.84 6.41 -31.74
N PRO A 701 14.93 7.52 -30.98
CA PRO A 701 15.94 7.79 -29.95
C PRO A 701 15.79 6.89 -28.72
N VAL A 702 16.91 6.59 -28.05
CA VAL A 702 16.90 5.96 -26.72
C VAL A 702 16.29 6.92 -25.70
N VAL A 703 15.53 6.39 -24.74
CA VAL A 703 14.82 7.19 -23.73
C VAL A 703 15.44 7.08 -22.34
N ALA A 704 16.32 6.10 -22.12
CA ALA A 704 17.00 5.86 -20.86
C ALA A 704 18.52 5.93 -21.00
N THR A 705 19.19 6.51 -20.01
CA THR A 705 20.65 6.56 -19.86
C THR A 705 21.04 6.35 -18.40
N GLN A 706 22.33 6.43 -18.09
CA GLN A 706 22.87 6.49 -16.71
C GLN A 706 24.00 7.51 -16.68
N ALA A 707 24.30 8.03 -15.49
CA ALA A 707 25.25 9.14 -15.31
C ALA A 707 26.66 8.85 -15.87
N ASN A 708 27.08 7.59 -15.93
CA ASN A 708 28.40 7.18 -16.43
C ASN A 708 28.48 7.06 -17.97
N ILE A 709 27.36 7.24 -18.68
CA ILE A 709 27.29 7.20 -20.16
C ILE A 709 27.27 8.61 -20.77
N LEU A 710 26.84 9.62 -20.00
CA LEU A 710 26.84 11.04 -20.39
C LEU A 710 28.26 11.63 -20.29
#